data_AF-A0A507BJE2-F1
#
_entry.id   AF-A0A507BJE2-F1
#
_cell.length_a   1.000
_cell.length_b   1.000
_cell.length_c   1.000
_cell.angle_alpha   90.00
_cell.angle_beta   90.00
_cell.angle_gamma   90.00
#
_symmetry.space_group_name_H-M   'P 1'
#
loop_
_entity.id
_entity.type
_entity.pdbx_description
1 polymer ?
#
loop_
_entity_poly.entity_id
_entity_poly.type
_entity_poly.pdbx_seq_one_letter_code
_entity_poly.pdbx_strand_id
1 'polypeptide(L)'
;MQIGLHVVGSGQDFSRTRLDSGYEDKLFRSQLWAHCLIISHDTALREGLPPMTVGCSTVLGPDDEALISDFPEDLRLRRKMHNIMASATAAIMKVLQDAPASSQPHALASFINVFDAQMTEMLGQCHSLISLLYAQSYRLHLLAYHFFERPHDDNRAGLVQLHSAACSLIHTLTTEDQKCEVSQVLPVFIERTVSLAAFSVLKICRSTWAMHFNPEVSEKAYFDAILLNRRASLQNDDLGARACALMSQLWTSKSIFRHANGSMHSLGTRIRSRLSMSVVFDCFWWWREEFGGQPSPYHEDTPETPPSVRTITEPDQGQNSGTQWPQMGQPYSILTGTGLELDSMPPLPDGPFPDFDWAANFDFSDVNWSPSAFHGSFVMRPSVPAVYYRGGSSKAVFFHEDDVPEPGPARDTFIKRLMGTPDPIQVDGMGGSRVITSKVALVRTSARPDADVDYTFCQVGITDDTVGYTGNCGNISAAVGPFAIEERLVKSNAPGVTITKGYPTRLVRIYNTGTDKVLRAHVSVDADSGEVVESGDFSIAGVPGTGAAILMDYSQTIGAAYGKGLLPSSCVLDNIEVAGRPVEITICDVANPIIFVAAQDFGLSGSETAEQMNDPAIIAVLKEVRGKGAHLLDRCKDWQEVDNESPFLPMVVTVARDNTGLGHVLSRLILDNRCHDSMAGTGAICTAACSRIPGSVVSKQLPSGACEEKTLKIHHPLGIMQVAVSVQEMKGSFPHFESLSFIRTARRIMTGALNLPPEMADRAREPPSAADATVSTSRPVTREFSDFVHDTTLEDIPIGAIEKIEELLIDHIGVASGAAMHAESSKAFIKATRALDLQGGQSTVYTQGPTFSMPTAALLNAAFAHSFDFDDTFAAGASHPGAALIAAALVQAEALVSTGQDLLVALAVGYEVSVRLARAMGTGGYSRGFHNTSTAGVYGAVAAIAKLRKLPATQIENAFGLAGSRASGSMQFLENGAWNKRLHPGFAAHDAFVCVALAEAGVLGASRSIEGRWGFLNAYSTSPNVDGLTDALRTEWLFTSTALKPFPACRMTHSAIELAASMAAKYEDCPAKLIVRLSPACYAIVGNPTSNKRHPITVVDAQFSIYYQIAVAWLYGAQLGWKAYDSKLMADTKVHQLCERIEVLHDSSVCDLEAQIQLVGHHQTVLETRSLCHPLGEVQNPFSHERVKEKFKSLVVPIIGSEATEKIISAIQNLAQKEITAKDLLGFISTPIADT
;
A
#
# COMPACT_ATOMS: atom_id res chain seq x y z
N MET A 1 7.78 -18.13 5.38
CA MET A 1 7.50 -17.28 4.19
C MET A 1 6.09 -16.75 4.33
N GLN A 2 5.90 -15.43 4.38
CA GLN A 2 4.55 -14.88 4.29
C GLN A 2 4.09 -14.87 2.83
N ILE A 3 3.18 -15.81 2.53
CA ILE A 3 1.83 -15.53 2.03
C ILE A 3 1.76 -14.60 0.80
N GLY A 4 2.31 -15.08 -0.30
CA GLY A 4 1.81 -14.71 -1.63
C GLY A 4 0.79 -15.75 -2.11
N LEU A 5 -0.43 -15.29 -2.41
CA LEU A 5 -1.50 -15.98 -3.14
C LEU A 5 -2.27 -17.13 -2.45
N HIS A 6 -3.56 -17.18 -2.81
CA HIS A 6 -4.57 -18.24 -2.56
C HIS A 6 -5.30 -18.22 -1.19
N VAL A 7 -6.29 -17.34 -1.10
CA VAL A 7 -7.48 -17.56 -0.24
C VAL A 7 -8.51 -18.36 -1.04
N VAL A 8 -8.93 -19.52 -0.52
CA VAL A 8 -10.03 -20.30 -1.11
C VAL A 8 -11.34 -19.53 -0.90
N GLY A 9 -11.93 -19.05 -2.00
CA GLY A 9 -13.22 -18.36 -2.01
C GLY A 9 -13.22 -16.91 -2.52
N SER A 10 -12.05 -16.25 -2.65
CA SER A 10 -11.96 -14.88 -3.19
C SER A 10 -11.27 -14.84 -4.56
N GLY A 11 -12.06 -14.73 -5.62
CA GLY A 11 -11.57 -14.64 -7.00
C GLY A 11 -11.08 -13.24 -7.38
N GLN A 12 -9.93 -12.81 -6.84
CA GLN A 12 -9.38 -11.47 -7.10
C GLN A 12 -7.88 -11.41 -7.43
N ASP A 13 -7.21 -12.53 -7.69
CA ASP A 13 -5.88 -12.55 -8.31
C ASP A 13 -5.85 -13.49 -9.54
N PHE A 14 -5.11 -13.05 -10.57
CA PHE A 14 -5.07 -13.57 -11.95
C PHE A 14 -6.29 -13.23 -12.84
N SER A 15 -6.00 -13.12 -14.15
CA SER A 15 -6.89 -12.54 -15.17
C SER A 15 -8.28 -13.18 -15.23
N ARG A 16 -9.33 -12.35 -15.39
CA ARG A 16 -10.74 -12.77 -15.61
C ARG A 16 -11.01 -13.43 -16.97
N THR A 17 -9.99 -13.99 -17.61
CA THR A 17 -10.12 -14.79 -18.83
C THR A 17 -10.39 -16.24 -18.42
N ARG A 18 -11.56 -16.79 -18.77
CA ARG A 18 -11.75 -18.25 -18.77
C ARG A 18 -10.83 -18.84 -19.84
N LEU A 19 -9.71 -19.40 -19.40
CA LEU A 19 -8.88 -20.26 -20.24
C LEU A 19 -9.58 -21.61 -20.34
N ASP A 20 -9.88 -22.06 -21.57
CA ASP A 20 -10.22 -23.46 -21.84
C ASP A 20 -8.94 -24.30 -21.61
N SER A 21 -8.68 -24.62 -20.35
CA SER A 21 -7.50 -25.35 -19.92
C SER A 21 -7.61 -26.83 -20.31
N GLY A 22 -6.66 -27.31 -21.09
CA GLY A 22 -6.55 -28.72 -21.46
C GLY A 22 -6.30 -29.62 -20.24
N TYR A 23 -6.28 -30.94 -20.45
CA TYR A 23 -5.97 -31.90 -19.38
C TYR A 23 -4.59 -31.64 -18.75
N GLU A 24 -3.59 -31.32 -19.58
CA GLU A 24 -2.21 -31.03 -19.14
C GLU A 24 -2.13 -29.78 -18.24
N ASP A 25 -2.85 -28.71 -18.57
CA ASP A 25 -2.93 -27.49 -17.74
C ASP A 25 -3.57 -27.77 -16.38
N LYS A 26 -4.63 -28.60 -16.34
CA LYS A 26 -5.29 -29.01 -15.09
C LYS A 26 -4.34 -29.86 -14.25
N LEU A 27 -3.68 -30.84 -14.86
CA LEU A 27 -2.70 -31.70 -14.21
C LEU A 27 -1.53 -30.88 -13.63
N PHE A 28 -0.95 -29.95 -14.40
CA PHE A 28 0.11 -29.06 -13.93
C PHE A 28 -0.33 -28.20 -12.74
N ARG A 29 -1.52 -27.57 -12.81
CA ARG A 29 -2.06 -26.75 -11.72
C ARG A 29 -2.34 -27.56 -10.46
N SER A 30 -2.88 -28.76 -10.59
CA SER A 30 -3.13 -29.66 -9.45
C SER A 30 -1.82 -30.16 -8.83
N GLN A 31 -0.77 -30.43 -9.61
CA GLN A 31 0.57 -30.74 -9.11
C GLN A 31 1.19 -29.54 -8.37
N LEU A 32 1.12 -28.34 -8.95
CA LEU A 32 1.61 -27.10 -8.33
C LEU A 32 0.92 -26.82 -6.99
N TRP A 33 -0.42 -26.96 -6.94
CA TRP A 33 -1.18 -26.78 -5.70
C TRP A 33 -0.79 -27.79 -4.62
N ALA A 34 -0.58 -29.06 -4.99
CA ALA A 34 -0.08 -30.08 -4.06
C ALA A 34 1.30 -29.73 -3.50
N HIS A 35 2.21 -29.18 -4.32
CA HIS A 35 3.50 -28.67 -3.84
C HIS A 35 3.36 -27.50 -2.87
N CYS A 36 2.49 -26.52 -3.15
CA CYS A 36 2.24 -25.39 -2.25
C CYS A 36 1.73 -25.83 -0.87
N LEU A 37 0.79 -26.79 -0.83
CA LEU A 37 0.26 -27.33 0.43
C LEU A 37 1.35 -28.06 1.25
N ILE A 38 2.17 -28.90 0.60
CA ILE A 38 3.28 -29.60 1.27
C ILE A 38 4.27 -28.60 1.87
N ILE A 39 4.75 -27.64 1.07
CA ILE A 39 5.73 -26.62 1.52
C ILE A 39 5.18 -25.75 2.66
N SER A 40 3.89 -25.40 2.63
CA SER A 40 3.23 -24.63 3.69
C SER A 40 3.25 -25.37 5.03
N HIS A 41 2.89 -26.66 5.02
CA HIS A 41 2.89 -27.50 6.22
C HIS A 41 4.30 -27.81 6.74
N ASP A 42 5.25 -28.09 5.85
CA ASP A 42 6.66 -28.27 6.23
C ASP A 42 7.25 -27.02 6.89
N THR A 43 6.84 -25.84 6.39
CA THR A 43 7.19 -24.55 6.99
C THR A 43 6.53 -24.38 8.36
N ALA A 44 5.28 -24.83 8.57
CA ALA A 44 4.66 -24.78 9.90
C ALA A 44 5.38 -25.72 10.89
N LEU A 45 5.63 -26.98 10.52
CA LEU A 45 6.25 -27.98 11.38
C LEU A 45 7.65 -27.59 11.86
N ARG A 46 8.51 -27.10 10.97
CA ARG A 46 9.91 -26.75 11.34
C ARG A 46 10.02 -25.54 12.27
N GLU A 47 9.06 -24.61 12.21
CA GLU A 47 9.02 -23.43 13.11
C GLU A 47 8.23 -23.72 14.41
N GLY A 48 7.74 -24.95 14.58
CA GLY A 48 6.93 -25.37 15.72
C GLY A 48 5.55 -24.70 15.76
N LEU A 49 4.96 -24.41 14.60
CA LEU A 49 3.66 -23.75 14.47
C LEU A 49 2.56 -24.75 14.08
N PRO A 50 1.31 -24.54 14.51
CA PRO A 50 0.19 -25.35 14.05
C PRO A 50 0.01 -25.18 12.53
N PRO A 51 -0.26 -26.26 11.78
CA PRO A 51 -0.55 -26.15 10.36
C PRO A 51 -1.86 -25.39 10.15
N MET A 52 -1.80 -24.34 9.33
CA MET A 52 -2.99 -23.64 8.81
C MET A 52 -3.66 -24.51 7.74
N THR A 53 -4.29 -25.61 8.16
CA THR A 53 -4.86 -26.61 7.26
C THR A 53 -6.12 -26.10 6.55
N VAL A 54 -5.93 -25.55 5.35
CA VAL A 54 -7.00 -25.50 4.35
C VAL A 54 -7.34 -26.95 3.97
N GLY A 55 -8.56 -27.39 4.27
CA GLY A 55 -9.01 -28.75 3.98
C GLY A 55 -8.90 -29.08 2.49
N CYS A 56 -8.01 -30.01 2.13
CA CYS A 56 -7.75 -30.39 0.73
C CYS A 56 -8.98 -30.97 0.01
N SER A 57 -10.05 -31.32 0.74
CA SER A 57 -11.30 -31.89 0.24
C SER A 57 -12.30 -30.88 -0.35
N THR A 58 -12.09 -29.57 -0.23
CA THR A 58 -13.10 -28.56 -0.61
C THR A 58 -12.82 -27.78 -1.90
N VAL A 59 -11.63 -27.95 -2.50
CA VAL A 59 -11.19 -27.21 -3.70
C VAL A 59 -11.27 -28.04 -4.97
N LEU A 60 -11.36 -29.36 -4.84
CA LEU A 60 -11.26 -30.34 -5.92
C LEU A 60 -12.52 -31.21 -5.93
N GLY A 61 -13.08 -31.42 -7.13
CA GLY A 61 -14.36 -32.08 -7.35
C GLY A 61 -14.24 -33.59 -7.60
N PRO A 62 -15.32 -34.26 -8.03
CA PRO A 62 -15.31 -35.70 -8.27
C PRO A 62 -14.45 -36.16 -9.45
N ASP A 63 -14.01 -35.26 -10.34
CA ASP A 63 -13.13 -35.57 -11.48
C ASP A 63 -11.65 -35.78 -11.06
N ASP A 64 -11.27 -35.45 -9.81
CA ASP A 64 -9.87 -35.27 -9.43
C ASP A 64 -9.10 -36.54 -9.07
N GLU A 65 -9.74 -37.67 -8.77
CA GLU A 65 -9.00 -38.94 -8.52
C GLU A 65 -8.19 -39.39 -9.74
N ALA A 66 -8.70 -39.13 -10.96
CA ALA A 66 -7.99 -39.42 -12.22
C ALA A 66 -6.79 -38.48 -12.45
N LEU A 67 -6.89 -37.21 -12.07
CA LEU A 67 -5.74 -36.30 -12.12
C LEU A 67 -4.66 -36.70 -11.11
N ILE A 68 -5.07 -37.22 -9.95
CA ILE A 68 -4.16 -37.64 -8.88
C ILE A 68 -3.45 -38.95 -9.22
N SER A 69 -4.06 -39.87 -9.99
CA SER A 69 -3.35 -41.05 -10.47
C SER A 69 -2.17 -40.70 -11.37
N ASP A 70 -2.27 -39.61 -12.13
CA ASP A 70 -1.27 -39.14 -13.09
C ASP A 70 -0.17 -38.25 -12.48
N PHE A 71 -0.22 -38.00 -11.16
CA PHE A 71 0.87 -37.32 -10.47
C PHE A 71 2.15 -38.19 -10.44
N PRO A 72 3.35 -37.58 -10.49
CA PRO A 72 4.60 -38.27 -10.23
C PRO A 72 4.57 -39.05 -8.91
N GLU A 73 5.16 -40.23 -8.90
CA GLU A 73 5.08 -41.17 -7.77
C GLU A 73 5.52 -40.53 -6.44
N ASP A 74 6.66 -39.83 -6.44
CA ASP A 74 7.18 -39.07 -5.30
C ASP A 74 6.29 -37.92 -4.83
N LEU A 75 5.45 -37.35 -5.69
CA LEU A 75 4.48 -36.31 -5.31
C LEU A 75 3.23 -36.94 -4.68
N ARG A 76 2.73 -38.05 -5.25
CA ARG A 76 1.64 -38.84 -4.63
C ARG A 76 2.02 -39.32 -3.24
N LEU A 77 3.24 -39.85 -3.10
CA LEU A 77 3.77 -40.36 -1.85
C LEU A 77 3.96 -39.25 -0.80
N ARG A 78 4.60 -38.13 -1.14
CA ARG A 78 4.74 -36.99 -0.22
C ARG A 78 3.41 -36.37 0.17
N ARG A 79 2.42 -36.30 -0.74
CA ARG A 79 1.06 -35.84 -0.40
C ARG A 79 0.36 -36.76 0.59
N LYS A 80 0.51 -38.09 0.46
CA LYS A 80 0.00 -39.04 1.47
C LYS A 80 0.63 -38.79 2.83
N MET A 81 1.96 -38.67 2.91
CA MET A 81 2.68 -38.38 4.16
C MET A 81 2.23 -37.06 4.80
N HIS A 82 2.11 -36.00 3.99
CA HIS A 82 1.59 -34.71 4.43
C HIS A 82 0.19 -34.82 5.05
N ASN A 83 -0.73 -35.55 4.40
CA ASN A 83 -2.09 -35.76 4.92
C ASN A 83 -2.05 -36.50 6.27
N ILE A 84 -1.27 -37.59 6.38
CA ILE A 84 -1.10 -38.36 7.62
C ILE A 84 -0.58 -37.45 8.73
N MET A 85 0.48 -36.68 8.48
CA MET A 85 1.11 -35.81 9.48
C MET A 85 0.20 -34.62 9.87
N ALA A 86 -0.60 -34.09 8.94
CA ALA A 86 -1.54 -33.01 9.23
C ALA A 86 -2.68 -33.50 10.13
N SER A 87 -3.24 -34.68 9.82
CA SER A 87 -4.23 -35.36 10.68
C SER A 87 -3.64 -35.71 12.05
N ALA A 88 -2.40 -36.21 12.11
CA ALA A 88 -1.72 -36.51 13.37
C ALA A 88 -1.53 -35.26 14.23
N THR A 89 -1.07 -34.16 13.64
CA THR A 89 -0.85 -32.90 14.36
C THR A 89 -2.17 -32.34 14.90
N ALA A 90 -3.24 -32.35 14.11
CA ALA A 90 -4.57 -31.90 14.56
C ALA A 90 -5.12 -32.78 15.69
N ALA A 91 -4.99 -34.11 15.59
CA ALA A 91 -5.43 -35.04 16.63
C ALA A 91 -4.64 -34.87 17.94
N ILE A 92 -3.30 -34.75 17.85
CA ILE A 92 -2.43 -34.54 19.02
C ILE A 92 -2.70 -33.19 19.68
N MET A 93 -2.87 -32.12 18.90
CA MET A 93 -3.26 -30.80 19.44
C MET A 93 -4.57 -30.86 20.23
N LYS A 94 -5.59 -31.57 19.71
CA LYS A 94 -6.86 -31.76 20.41
C LYS A 94 -6.68 -32.52 21.74
N VAL A 95 -5.89 -33.60 21.75
CA VAL A 95 -5.58 -34.36 22.98
C VAL A 95 -4.84 -33.51 24.01
N LEU A 96 -3.92 -32.64 23.57
CA LEU A 96 -3.19 -31.72 24.45
C LEU A 96 -4.07 -30.58 25.01
N GLN A 97 -5.19 -30.26 24.35
CA GLN A 97 -6.17 -29.26 24.81
C GLN A 97 -7.21 -29.88 25.77
N ASP A 98 -7.88 -30.97 25.36
CA ASP A 98 -9.12 -31.43 26.01
C ASP A 98 -8.93 -32.18 27.35
N ALA A 99 -7.73 -32.64 27.69
CA ALA A 99 -7.50 -33.57 28.81
C ALA A 99 -6.83 -32.92 30.05
N PRO A 100 -7.39 -33.06 31.26
CA PRO A 100 -6.74 -32.58 32.49
C PRO A 100 -5.42 -33.31 32.77
N ALA A 101 -4.45 -32.60 33.37
CA ALA A 101 -3.05 -33.02 33.45
C ALA A 101 -2.77 -34.40 34.10
N SER A 102 -3.72 -34.95 34.87
CA SER A 102 -3.63 -36.25 35.52
C SER A 102 -4.07 -37.45 34.66
N SER A 103 -4.67 -37.24 33.47
CA SER A 103 -5.18 -38.31 32.60
C SER A 103 -4.55 -38.36 31.20
N GLN A 104 -3.61 -37.47 30.89
CA GLN A 104 -2.97 -37.36 29.57
C GLN A 104 -2.09 -38.56 29.09
N PRO A 105 -1.36 -39.33 29.93
CA PRO A 105 -0.28 -40.21 29.45
C PRO A 105 -0.70 -41.29 28.44
N HIS A 106 -1.75 -42.06 28.72
CA HIS A 106 -2.11 -43.20 27.86
C HIS A 106 -2.83 -42.83 26.56
N ALA A 107 -3.46 -41.64 26.51
CA ALA A 107 -4.16 -41.18 25.31
C ALA A 107 -3.17 -40.80 24.20
N LEU A 108 -2.15 -40.01 24.54
CA LEU A 108 -1.20 -39.47 23.57
C LEU A 108 -0.37 -40.56 22.88
N ALA A 109 0.22 -41.48 23.65
CA ALA A 109 0.95 -42.64 23.12
C ALA A 109 0.12 -43.49 22.13
N SER A 110 -1.19 -43.64 22.35
CA SER A 110 -2.08 -44.37 21.43
C SER A 110 -2.17 -43.70 20.05
N PHE A 111 -2.39 -42.38 20.02
CA PHE A 111 -2.44 -41.63 18.76
C PHE A 111 -1.08 -41.61 18.05
N ILE A 112 0.02 -41.42 18.78
CA ILE A 112 1.38 -41.46 18.20
C ILE A 112 1.61 -42.81 17.50
N ASN A 113 1.31 -43.94 18.17
CA ASN A 113 1.49 -45.28 17.61
C ASN A 113 0.63 -45.52 16.34
N VAL A 114 -0.61 -45.03 16.30
CA VAL A 114 -1.51 -45.18 15.13
C VAL A 114 -0.98 -44.44 13.90
N PHE A 115 -0.44 -43.23 14.08
CA PHE A 115 0.14 -42.46 12.98
C PHE A 115 1.59 -42.90 12.65
N ASP A 116 2.35 -43.43 13.61
CA ASP A 116 3.69 -43.98 13.38
C ASP A 116 3.63 -45.26 12.52
N ALA A 117 2.62 -46.11 12.73
CA ALA A 117 2.35 -47.27 11.89
C ALA A 117 2.09 -46.86 10.43
N GLN A 118 1.27 -45.84 10.20
CA GLN A 118 0.98 -45.30 8.86
C GLN A 118 2.24 -44.70 8.21
N MET A 119 3.01 -43.90 8.95
CA MET A 119 4.27 -43.34 8.46
C MET A 119 5.34 -44.41 8.18
N THR A 120 5.34 -45.51 8.96
CA THR A 120 6.23 -46.66 8.76
C THR A 120 5.86 -47.46 7.51
N GLU A 121 4.57 -47.58 7.17
CA GLU A 121 4.14 -48.14 5.89
C GLU A 121 4.64 -47.29 4.71
N MET A 122 4.56 -45.95 4.82
CA MET A 122 5.05 -45.03 3.78
C MET A 122 6.57 -45.09 3.60
N LEU A 123 7.35 -45.36 4.66
CA LEU A 123 8.80 -45.60 4.55
C LEU A 123 9.13 -46.79 3.64
N GLY A 124 8.33 -47.85 3.67
CA GLY A 124 8.48 -49.01 2.78
C GLY A 124 8.18 -48.74 1.30
N GLN A 125 7.52 -47.60 1.00
CA GLN A 125 7.15 -47.16 -0.35
C GLN A 125 8.11 -46.08 -0.90
N CYS A 126 9.16 -45.71 -0.15
CA CYS A 126 10.11 -44.67 -0.54
C CYS A 126 11.17 -45.20 -1.54
N HIS A 127 11.04 -44.85 -2.81
CA HIS A 127 11.98 -45.24 -3.86
C HIS A 127 13.10 -44.21 -4.12
N SER A 128 12.92 -42.95 -3.72
CA SER A 128 13.94 -41.89 -3.85
C SER A 128 14.47 -41.43 -2.49
N LEU A 129 15.72 -40.95 -2.48
CA LEU A 129 16.35 -40.38 -1.28
C LEU A 129 15.53 -39.25 -0.69
N ILE A 130 14.99 -38.35 -1.53
CA ILE A 130 14.22 -37.20 -1.04
C ILE A 130 12.93 -37.65 -0.35
N SER A 131 12.19 -38.60 -0.92
CA SER A 131 10.98 -39.17 -0.30
C SER A 131 11.30 -39.88 1.02
N LEU A 132 12.41 -40.63 1.07
CA LEU A 132 12.89 -41.28 2.29
C LEU A 132 13.21 -40.27 3.40
N LEU A 133 13.91 -39.18 3.08
CA LEU A 133 14.25 -38.13 4.05
C LEU A 133 13.01 -37.39 4.59
N TYR A 134 12.04 -37.07 3.73
CA TYR A 134 10.75 -36.50 4.19
C TYR A 134 9.99 -37.47 5.10
N ALA A 135 9.94 -38.76 4.74
CA ALA A 135 9.29 -39.79 5.54
C ALA A 135 9.94 -39.96 6.93
N GLN A 136 11.27 -40.07 6.98
CA GLN A 136 12.03 -40.10 8.23
C GLN A 136 11.82 -38.83 9.06
N SER A 137 11.75 -37.67 8.41
CA SER A 137 11.56 -36.37 9.08
C SER A 137 10.17 -36.24 9.71
N TYR A 138 9.09 -36.47 8.96
CA TYR A 138 7.72 -36.45 9.51
C TYR A 138 7.55 -37.47 10.65
N ARG A 139 8.11 -38.67 10.49
CA ARG A 139 8.09 -39.70 11.54
C ARG A 139 8.80 -39.23 12.81
N LEU A 140 9.94 -38.55 12.68
CA LEU A 140 10.66 -37.99 13.82
C LEU A 140 9.86 -36.87 14.51
N HIS A 141 9.24 -35.97 13.75
CA HIS A 141 8.35 -34.94 14.31
C HIS A 141 7.16 -35.55 15.05
N LEU A 142 6.60 -36.67 14.57
CA LEU A 142 5.54 -37.39 15.27
C LEU A 142 6.01 -38.05 16.57
N LEU A 143 7.14 -38.74 16.55
CA LEU A 143 7.69 -39.43 17.73
C LEU A 143 8.18 -38.45 18.81
N ALA A 144 8.56 -37.23 18.45
CA ALA A 144 9.02 -36.20 19.40
C ALA A 144 7.97 -35.84 20.49
N TYR A 145 6.68 -36.07 20.23
CA TYR A 145 5.62 -35.87 21.22
C TYR A 145 5.71 -36.82 22.44
N HIS A 146 6.48 -37.91 22.38
CA HIS A 146 6.74 -38.75 23.56
C HIS A 146 7.41 -37.99 24.73
N PHE A 147 8.08 -36.85 24.47
CA PHE A 147 8.60 -35.97 25.52
C PHE A 147 7.54 -35.08 26.20
N PHE A 148 6.27 -35.12 25.77
CA PHE A 148 5.18 -34.36 26.40
C PHE A 148 4.55 -35.12 27.59
N GLU A 149 4.86 -36.40 27.76
CA GLU A 149 4.43 -37.19 28.90
C GLU A 149 5.39 -36.98 30.08
N ARG A 150 4.86 -36.77 31.30
CA ARG A 150 5.72 -36.69 32.50
C ARG A 150 6.32 -38.09 32.77
N PRO A 151 7.65 -38.24 32.89
CA PRO A 151 8.29 -39.55 32.92
C PRO A 151 8.22 -40.19 34.30
N HIS A 152 7.06 -40.74 34.63
CA HIS A 152 6.90 -41.73 35.70
C HIS A 152 6.27 -43.06 35.23
N ASP A 153 5.59 -43.08 34.08
CA ASP A 153 4.85 -44.27 33.58
C ASP A 153 5.25 -44.69 32.14
N ASP A 154 5.45 -46.01 31.96
CA ASP A 154 5.38 -46.89 30.77
C ASP A 154 5.90 -46.51 29.36
N ASN A 155 6.24 -45.27 29.00
CA ASN A 155 6.55 -44.88 27.60
C ASN A 155 7.96 -45.28 27.08
N ARG A 156 8.47 -46.46 27.50
CA ARG A 156 9.80 -46.94 27.10
C ARG A 156 9.90 -47.23 25.59
N ALA A 157 8.84 -47.78 24.99
CA ALA A 157 8.84 -48.19 23.58
C ALA A 157 8.95 -46.97 22.64
N GLY A 158 8.18 -45.91 22.92
CA GLY A 158 8.19 -44.67 22.14
C GLY A 158 9.56 -43.97 22.14
N LEU A 159 10.21 -43.90 23.30
CA LEU A 159 11.56 -43.33 23.41
C LEU A 159 12.61 -44.14 22.63
N VAL A 160 12.47 -45.47 22.54
CA VAL A 160 13.36 -46.32 21.72
C VAL A 160 13.12 -46.11 20.23
N GLN A 161 11.85 -45.99 19.80
CA GLN A 161 11.50 -45.66 18.41
C GLN A 161 12.02 -44.27 18.02
N LEU A 162 11.86 -43.27 18.89
CA LEU A 162 12.32 -41.90 18.71
C LEU A 162 13.85 -41.81 18.55
N HIS A 163 14.61 -42.44 19.44
CA HIS A 163 16.07 -42.48 19.36
C HIS A 163 16.56 -43.17 18.07
N SER A 164 15.94 -44.29 17.71
CA SER A 164 16.24 -45.03 16.49
C SER A 164 15.94 -44.21 15.22
N ALA A 165 14.80 -43.53 15.17
CA ALA A 165 14.43 -42.64 14.07
C ALA A 165 15.41 -41.45 13.93
N ALA A 166 15.79 -40.83 15.04
CA ALA A 166 16.76 -39.73 15.06
C ALA A 166 18.14 -40.19 14.54
N CYS A 167 18.67 -41.30 15.05
CA CYS A 167 19.95 -41.85 14.61
C CYS A 167 19.90 -42.31 13.15
N SER A 168 18.77 -42.89 12.70
CA SER A 168 18.58 -43.32 11.32
C SER A 168 18.59 -42.15 10.33
N LEU A 169 17.87 -41.07 10.61
CA LEU A 169 17.86 -39.87 9.77
C LEU A 169 19.27 -39.27 9.62
N ILE A 170 19.98 -39.09 10.75
CA ILE A 170 21.34 -38.54 10.74
C ILE A 170 22.30 -39.47 9.99
N HIS A 171 22.21 -40.79 10.18
CA HIS A 171 23.04 -41.75 9.48
C HIS A 171 22.79 -41.73 7.96
N THR A 172 21.52 -41.74 7.53
CA THR A 172 21.16 -41.63 6.12
C THR A 172 21.74 -40.35 5.50
N LEU A 173 21.51 -39.19 6.14
CA LEU A 173 22.05 -37.90 5.68
C LEU A 173 23.57 -37.89 5.59
N THR A 174 24.27 -38.39 6.62
CA THR A 174 25.74 -38.42 6.64
C THR A 174 26.32 -39.34 5.56
N THR A 175 25.67 -40.48 5.31
CA THR A 175 26.11 -41.44 4.29
C THR A 175 25.90 -40.94 2.87
N GLU A 176 24.85 -40.16 2.60
CA GLU A 176 24.65 -39.53 1.28
C GLU A 176 25.45 -38.24 1.11
N ASP A 177 25.64 -37.45 2.17
CA ASP A 177 26.51 -36.26 2.15
C ASP A 177 27.97 -36.60 1.81
N GLN A 178 28.45 -37.77 2.23
CA GLN A 178 29.75 -38.31 1.82
C GLN A 178 29.85 -38.71 0.34
N LYS A 179 28.72 -38.87 -0.37
CA LYS A 179 28.67 -39.26 -1.79
C LYS A 179 28.44 -38.08 -2.73
N CYS A 180 27.60 -37.12 -2.32
CA CYS A 180 27.12 -36.06 -3.20
C CYS A 180 26.85 -34.71 -2.50
N GLU A 181 27.49 -34.45 -1.35
CA GLU A 181 27.48 -33.15 -0.65
C GLU A 181 26.06 -32.60 -0.37
N VAL A 182 25.12 -33.50 -0.08
CA VAL A 182 23.69 -33.21 0.12
C VAL A 182 23.46 -32.07 1.12
N SER A 183 24.31 -31.92 2.15
CA SER A 183 24.19 -30.86 3.15
C SER A 183 24.18 -29.43 2.57
N GLN A 184 24.81 -29.18 1.42
CA GLN A 184 24.80 -27.86 0.75
C GLN A 184 23.47 -27.56 0.05
N VAL A 185 22.61 -28.57 -0.18
CA VAL A 185 21.37 -28.47 -0.97
C VAL A 185 20.16 -29.02 -0.23
N LEU A 186 20.26 -29.21 1.09
CA LEU A 186 19.15 -29.70 1.91
C LEU A 186 17.98 -28.70 1.94
N PRO A 187 16.73 -29.17 1.80
CA PRO A 187 15.57 -28.38 2.17
C PRO A 187 15.64 -27.99 3.65
N VAL A 188 15.40 -26.71 3.95
CA VAL A 188 15.44 -26.13 5.31
C VAL A 188 14.54 -26.87 6.31
N PHE A 189 13.48 -27.55 5.85
CA PHE A 189 12.70 -28.47 6.70
C PHE A 189 13.58 -29.58 7.29
N ILE A 190 14.27 -30.34 6.42
CA ILE A 190 15.13 -31.46 6.82
C ILE A 190 16.33 -30.96 7.65
N GLU A 191 16.92 -29.82 7.30
CA GLU A 191 17.97 -29.15 8.09
C GLU A 191 17.53 -28.93 9.55
N ARG A 192 16.35 -28.34 9.77
CA ARG A 192 15.79 -28.16 11.12
C ARG A 192 15.45 -29.47 11.81
N THR A 193 15.01 -30.48 11.07
CA THR A 193 14.76 -31.82 11.61
C THR A 193 16.05 -32.53 12.07
N VAL A 194 17.22 -32.21 11.52
CA VAL A 194 18.53 -32.67 12.06
C VAL A 194 18.78 -32.11 13.46
N SER A 195 18.44 -30.84 13.71
CA SER A 195 18.51 -30.27 15.07
C SER A 195 17.58 -31.00 16.04
N LEU A 196 16.34 -31.29 15.63
CA LEU A 196 15.39 -32.09 16.41
C LEU A 196 15.91 -33.50 16.72
N ALA A 197 16.52 -34.17 15.74
CA ALA A 197 17.13 -35.49 15.93
C ALA A 197 18.23 -35.45 16.99
N ALA A 198 19.18 -34.52 16.85
CA ALA A 198 20.31 -34.41 17.75
C ALA A 198 19.89 -34.02 19.18
N PHE A 199 18.98 -33.04 19.35
CA PHE A 199 18.51 -32.67 20.69
C PHE A 199 17.67 -33.77 21.36
N SER A 200 16.92 -34.57 20.58
CA SER A 200 16.26 -35.77 21.09
C SER A 200 17.27 -36.80 21.62
N VAL A 201 18.36 -37.05 20.87
CA VAL A 201 19.46 -37.93 21.30
C VAL A 201 20.13 -37.38 22.56
N LEU A 202 20.45 -36.08 22.62
CA LEU A 202 21.07 -35.44 23.78
C LEU A 202 20.21 -35.59 25.05
N LYS A 203 18.91 -35.28 24.99
CA LYS A 203 18.01 -35.41 26.14
C LYS A 203 17.98 -36.85 26.66
N ILE A 204 17.92 -37.84 25.76
CA ILE A 204 17.95 -39.26 26.12
C ILE A 204 19.29 -39.65 26.77
N CYS A 205 20.43 -39.27 26.17
CA CYS A 205 21.78 -39.54 26.70
C CYS A 205 22.07 -38.84 28.03
N ARG A 206 21.39 -37.74 28.35
CA ARG A 206 21.50 -37.03 29.62
C ARG A 206 20.36 -37.33 30.60
N SER A 207 19.59 -38.39 30.35
CA SER A 207 18.52 -38.87 31.24
C SER A 207 18.90 -40.15 31.99
N THR A 208 18.08 -40.55 32.97
CA THR A 208 18.20 -41.86 33.65
C THR A 208 18.04 -43.05 32.69
N TRP A 209 17.48 -42.83 31.50
CA TRP A 209 17.29 -43.86 30.47
C TRP A 209 18.54 -44.12 29.61
N ALA A 210 19.59 -43.30 29.71
CA ALA A 210 20.80 -43.42 28.90
C ALA A 210 21.43 -44.83 28.92
N MET A 211 21.33 -45.53 30.06
CA MET A 211 21.81 -46.92 30.22
C MET A 211 21.09 -47.96 29.33
N HIS A 212 19.99 -47.61 28.67
CA HIS A 212 19.27 -48.47 27.75
C HIS A 212 19.63 -48.26 26.27
N PHE A 213 20.50 -47.30 25.97
CA PHE A 213 20.93 -46.94 24.62
C PHE A 213 22.43 -47.16 24.46
N ASN A 214 22.88 -47.42 23.23
CA ASN A 214 24.31 -47.54 22.96
C ASN A 214 24.93 -46.12 23.00
N PRO A 215 25.91 -45.85 23.90
CA PRO A 215 26.50 -44.52 24.03
C PRO A 215 27.31 -44.12 22.78
N GLU A 216 28.08 -45.04 22.20
CA GLU A 216 28.92 -44.78 21.01
C GLU A 216 28.07 -44.41 19.79
N VAL A 217 26.96 -45.12 19.56
CA VAL A 217 26.02 -44.82 18.46
C VAL A 217 25.37 -43.46 18.66
N SER A 218 24.99 -43.14 19.90
CA SER A 218 24.32 -41.88 20.23
C SER A 218 25.27 -40.68 20.13
N GLU A 219 26.48 -40.82 20.66
CA GLU A 219 27.55 -39.82 20.55
C GLU A 219 27.93 -39.58 19.10
N LYS A 220 28.15 -40.65 18.32
CA LYS A 220 28.44 -40.55 16.89
C LYS A 220 27.33 -39.82 16.14
N ALA A 221 26.06 -40.19 16.35
CA ALA A 221 24.94 -39.50 15.71
C ALA A 221 24.88 -38.00 16.09
N TYR A 222 25.15 -37.67 17.36
CA TYR A 222 25.16 -36.27 17.80
C TYR A 222 26.28 -35.45 17.11
N PHE A 223 27.49 -35.99 17.02
CA PHE A 223 28.61 -35.32 16.33
C PHE A 223 28.47 -35.29 14.81
N ASP A 224 27.92 -36.34 14.18
CA ASP A 224 27.58 -36.33 12.76
C ASP A 224 26.57 -35.21 12.44
N ALA A 225 25.57 -34.98 13.31
CA ALA A 225 24.63 -33.87 13.17
C ALA A 225 25.29 -32.49 13.30
N ILE A 226 26.27 -32.32 14.20
CA ILE A 226 27.09 -31.10 14.30
C ILE A 226 27.85 -30.86 12.98
N LEU A 227 28.46 -31.91 12.40
CA LEU A 227 29.18 -31.81 11.14
C LEU A 227 28.27 -31.47 9.96
N LEU A 228 27.07 -32.03 9.89
CA LEU A 228 26.06 -31.68 8.88
C LEU A 228 25.63 -30.21 8.98
N ASN A 229 25.33 -29.70 10.18
CA ASN A 229 24.99 -28.28 10.39
C ASN A 229 26.17 -27.36 10.00
N ARG A 230 27.41 -27.78 10.30
CA ARG A 230 28.61 -27.03 9.92
C ARG A 230 28.88 -27.03 8.41
N ARG A 231 28.48 -28.08 7.67
CA ARG A 231 28.61 -28.15 6.21
C ARG A 231 27.49 -27.42 5.46
N ALA A 232 26.30 -27.34 6.04
CA ALA A 232 25.19 -26.53 5.53
C ALA A 232 25.41 -25.01 5.73
N SER A 233 26.29 -24.62 6.64
CA SER A 233 26.68 -23.23 6.89
C SER A 233 27.41 -22.63 5.68
N LEU A 234 26.93 -21.48 5.20
CA LEU A 234 27.46 -20.75 4.05
C LEU A 234 28.29 -19.52 4.47
N GLN A 235 28.09 -19.01 5.67
CA GLN A 235 28.80 -17.84 6.19
C GLN A 235 29.04 -17.95 7.71
N ASN A 236 30.03 -17.21 8.20
CA ASN A 236 30.26 -17.08 9.64
C ASN A 236 28.99 -16.55 10.33
N ASP A 237 28.65 -17.16 11.46
CA ASP A 237 27.52 -16.79 12.32
C ASP A 237 26.10 -16.94 11.71
N ASP A 238 25.95 -17.74 10.66
CA ASP A 238 24.61 -18.19 10.24
C ASP A 238 23.99 -19.25 11.17
N LEU A 239 22.76 -19.65 10.86
CA LEU A 239 21.99 -20.61 11.66
C LEU A 239 22.69 -21.97 11.84
N GLY A 240 23.41 -22.45 10.82
CA GLY A 240 24.16 -23.71 10.88
C GLY A 240 25.41 -23.57 11.76
N ALA A 241 26.13 -22.46 11.65
CA ALA A 241 27.26 -22.13 12.51
C ALA A 241 26.83 -21.99 13.99
N ARG A 242 25.73 -21.28 14.26
CA ARG A 242 25.17 -21.10 15.61
C ARG A 242 24.67 -22.42 16.21
N ALA A 243 23.98 -23.25 15.43
CA ALA A 243 23.57 -24.58 15.86
C ALA A 243 24.78 -25.46 16.23
N CYS A 244 25.82 -25.49 15.38
CA CYS A 244 27.08 -26.19 15.64
C CYS A 244 27.73 -25.76 16.97
N ALA A 245 27.79 -24.45 17.26
CA ALA A 245 28.34 -23.92 18.50
C ALA A 245 27.54 -24.34 19.74
N LEU A 246 26.21 -24.14 19.70
CA LEU A 246 25.29 -24.47 20.80
C LEU A 246 25.30 -25.97 21.13
N MET A 247 25.25 -26.82 20.10
CA MET A 247 25.29 -28.28 20.25
C MET A 247 26.61 -28.75 20.87
N SER A 248 27.73 -28.17 20.43
CA SER A 248 29.06 -28.47 20.99
C SER A 248 29.15 -28.10 22.48
N GLN A 249 28.66 -26.93 22.86
CA GLN A 249 28.65 -26.46 24.25
C GLN A 249 27.74 -27.32 25.14
N LEU A 250 26.51 -27.62 24.69
CA LEU A 250 25.59 -28.52 25.40
C LEU A 250 26.18 -29.93 25.59
N TRP A 251 26.84 -30.50 24.58
CA TRP A 251 27.47 -31.83 24.75
C TRP A 251 28.57 -31.83 25.81
N THR A 252 29.31 -30.73 25.96
CA THR A 252 30.37 -30.60 26.98
C THR A 252 29.86 -30.27 28.39
N SER A 253 28.64 -29.76 28.52
CA SER A 253 28.03 -29.41 29.81
C SER A 253 27.95 -30.60 30.77
N LYS A 254 28.04 -30.30 32.08
CA LYS A 254 27.73 -31.25 33.16
C LYS A 254 26.49 -30.87 33.97
N SER A 255 25.96 -29.64 33.82
CA SER A 255 24.81 -29.13 34.57
C SER A 255 23.48 -29.16 33.82
N ILE A 256 23.46 -29.23 32.48
CA ILE A 256 22.19 -29.34 31.76
C ILE A 256 21.38 -30.56 32.17
N PHE A 257 20.06 -30.40 32.17
CA PHE A 257 19.09 -31.39 32.62
C PHE A 257 19.30 -31.84 34.08
N ARG A 258 19.75 -30.91 34.94
CA ARG A 258 19.84 -31.10 36.39
C ARG A 258 19.22 -29.93 37.14
N HIS A 259 18.67 -30.23 38.31
CA HIS A 259 18.23 -29.23 39.28
C HIS A 259 19.42 -28.59 39.99
N ALA A 260 19.20 -27.44 40.66
CA ALA A 260 20.23 -26.73 41.41
C ALA A 260 20.90 -27.58 42.53
N ASN A 261 20.21 -28.62 43.02
CA ASN A 261 20.73 -29.60 43.98
C ASN A 261 21.54 -30.76 43.35
N GLY A 262 21.72 -30.78 42.03
CA GLY A 262 22.45 -31.79 41.26
C GLY A 262 21.65 -33.04 40.85
N SER A 263 20.40 -33.19 41.31
CA SER A 263 19.51 -34.27 40.86
C SER A 263 19.16 -34.10 39.39
N MET A 264 18.78 -35.19 38.71
CA MET A 264 18.45 -35.15 37.29
C MET A 264 17.04 -34.61 37.08
N HIS A 265 16.90 -33.67 36.15
CA HIS A 265 15.62 -33.13 35.74
C HIS A 265 14.79 -34.19 35.00
N SER A 266 13.48 -34.04 34.98
CA SER A 266 12.61 -34.94 34.21
C SER A 266 12.97 -34.90 32.72
N LEU A 267 12.88 -36.07 32.06
CA LEU A 267 13.08 -36.23 30.61
C LEU A 267 12.00 -35.49 29.78
N GLY A 268 10.87 -35.14 30.41
CA GLY A 268 9.82 -34.34 29.77
C GLY A 268 10.36 -33.00 29.30
N THR A 269 9.71 -32.44 28.28
CA THR A 269 10.00 -31.07 27.85
C THR A 269 9.19 -30.11 28.73
N ARG A 270 9.85 -29.08 29.29
CA ARG A 270 9.25 -28.08 30.23
C ARG A 270 8.17 -27.19 29.60
N ILE A 271 7.78 -27.54 28.38
CA ILE A 271 7.60 -26.64 27.26
C ILE A 271 6.79 -27.44 26.24
N ARG A 272 5.68 -26.87 25.76
CA ARG A 272 4.68 -27.61 24.97
C ARG A 272 4.12 -26.84 23.77
N SER A 273 4.44 -25.56 23.67
CA SER A 273 3.88 -24.65 22.66
C SER A 273 4.36 -24.84 21.24
N ARG A 274 5.62 -25.27 21.06
CA ARG A 274 6.25 -25.39 19.75
C ARG A 274 6.03 -26.76 19.11
N LEU A 275 4.95 -27.45 19.50
CA LEU A 275 4.59 -28.77 19.00
C LEU A 275 5.80 -29.71 19.08
N SER A 276 6.04 -30.54 18.07
CA SER A 276 7.23 -31.40 17.97
C SER A 276 8.58 -30.67 18.15
N MET A 277 8.70 -29.41 17.74
CA MET A 277 9.93 -28.61 17.89
C MET A 277 10.18 -28.11 19.33
N SER A 278 9.22 -28.29 20.24
CA SER A 278 9.36 -28.01 21.69
C SER A 278 10.65 -28.58 22.29
N VAL A 279 11.08 -29.76 21.82
CA VAL A 279 12.33 -30.44 22.22
C VAL A 279 13.58 -29.61 21.91
N VAL A 280 13.62 -29.00 20.72
CA VAL A 280 14.74 -28.17 20.25
C VAL A 280 14.84 -26.92 21.09
N PHE A 281 13.74 -26.18 21.18
CA PHE A 281 13.71 -24.92 21.91
C PHE A 281 14.01 -25.14 23.42
N ASP A 282 13.61 -26.27 24.05
CA ASP A 282 13.94 -26.55 25.48
C ASP A 282 15.45 -26.71 25.71
N CYS A 283 16.14 -27.43 24.83
CA CYS A 283 17.61 -27.56 24.89
C CYS A 283 18.32 -26.22 24.67
N PHE A 284 17.81 -25.44 23.72
CA PHE A 284 18.13 -24.05 23.48
C PHE A 284 17.99 -23.17 24.74
N TRP A 285 16.94 -23.39 25.55
CA TRP A 285 16.73 -22.66 26.79
C TRP A 285 17.66 -23.13 27.93
N TRP A 286 17.89 -24.44 28.07
CA TRP A 286 18.95 -25.00 28.94
C TRP A 286 20.33 -24.40 28.63
N TRP A 287 20.64 -24.18 27.35
CA TRP A 287 21.89 -23.53 26.94
C TRP A 287 21.97 -22.07 27.43
N ARG A 288 20.87 -21.31 27.38
CA ARG A 288 20.84 -19.92 27.84
C ARG A 288 20.94 -19.79 29.35
N GLU A 289 20.38 -20.74 30.11
CA GLU A 289 20.55 -20.80 31.56
C GLU A 289 22.03 -20.98 31.94
N GLU A 290 22.72 -21.95 31.35
CA GLU A 290 24.11 -22.28 31.70
C GLU A 290 25.15 -21.33 31.09
N PHE A 291 25.04 -21.01 29.80
CA PHE A 291 26.06 -20.27 29.04
C PHE A 291 25.67 -18.79 28.80
N GLY A 292 24.38 -18.46 28.83
CA GLY A 292 23.87 -17.10 28.65
C GLY A 292 23.54 -16.36 29.95
N GLY A 293 23.55 -17.05 31.10
CA GLY A 293 23.19 -16.48 32.40
C GLY A 293 21.73 -16.02 32.52
N GLN A 294 20.83 -16.47 31.64
CA GLN A 294 19.42 -16.06 31.65
C GLN A 294 18.60 -16.97 32.58
N PRO A 295 17.88 -16.43 33.59
CA PRO A 295 17.10 -17.25 34.51
C PRO A 295 15.87 -17.85 33.81
N SER A 296 15.56 -19.10 34.12
CA SER A 296 14.41 -19.78 33.52
C SER A 296 13.07 -19.13 33.89
N PRO A 297 12.17 -18.86 32.93
CA PRO A 297 10.78 -18.50 33.21
C PRO A 297 9.95 -19.70 33.65
N TYR A 298 10.48 -20.93 33.53
CA TYR A 298 9.89 -22.13 34.12
C TYR A 298 10.30 -22.23 35.58
N HIS A 299 9.37 -21.95 36.48
CA HIS A 299 9.51 -22.27 37.90
C HIS A 299 9.85 -23.76 38.05
N GLU A 300 10.79 -24.09 38.94
CA GLU A 300 11.00 -25.49 39.33
C GLU A 300 9.69 -26.03 39.95
N ASP A 301 9.27 -27.24 39.54
CA ASP A 301 8.15 -27.98 40.14
C ASP A 301 8.44 -28.26 41.63
N THR A 302 8.17 -27.29 42.53
CA THR A 302 8.05 -27.57 43.96
C THR A 302 6.79 -28.40 44.20
N PRO A 303 6.87 -29.55 44.90
CA PRO A 303 5.72 -30.40 45.09
C PRO A 303 4.66 -29.75 46.00
N GLU A 304 3.46 -29.59 45.43
CA GLU A 304 2.16 -29.39 46.09
C GLU A 304 1.96 -28.15 47.01
N THR A 305 1.35 -27.09 46.48
CA THR A 305 0.06 -26.50 46.97
C THR A 305 -0.36 -25.24 46.18
N PRO A 306 -1.68 -24.96 46.00
CA PRO A 306 -2.14 -23.80 45.23
C PRO A 306 -2.18 -22.52 46.08
N PRO A 307 -1.61 -21.39 45.63
CA PRO A 307 -1.61 -20.13 46.38
C PRO A 307 -2.89 -19.30 46.17
N SER A 308 -3.31 -18.61 47.24
CA SER A 308 -4.52 -17.79 47.32
C SER A 308 -4.28 -16.32 46.99
N VAL A 309 -5.34 -15.62 46.57
CA VAL A 309 -5.34 -14.19 46.22
C VAL A 309 -4.99 -13.30 47.43
N ARG A 310 -4.06 -12.35 47.24
CA ARG A 310 -3.91 -11.14 48.07
C ARG A 310 -3.53 -9.91 47.24
N THR A 311 -4.25 -8.82 47.47
CA THR A 311 -4.05 -7.46 46.93
C THR A 311 -3.38 -6.56 47.97
N ILE A 312 -2.32 -5.81 47.61
CA ILE A 312 -1.83 -4.61 48.33
C ILE A 312 -1.34 -3.55 47.30
N THR A 313 -1.42 -2.29 47.72
CA THR A 313 -1.25 -1.00 47.04
C THR A 313 0.18 -0.57 46.66
N GLU A 314 0.25 0.51 45.86
CA GLU A 314 1.41 1.38 45.56
C GLU A 314 2.17 1.93 46.80
N PRO A 315 3.30 2.68 46.64
CA PRO A 315 4.51 2.35 45.87
C PRO A 315 5.81 2.71 46.62
N ASP A 316 6.97 2.13 46.27
CA ASP A 316 8.19 2.96 46.13
C ASP A 316 9.29 2.34 45.24
N GLN A 317 10.05 3.28 44.65
CA GLN A 317 11.18 3.22 43.71
C GLN A 317 12.08 1.96 43.65
N GLY A 318 12.31 1.45 42.43
CA GLY A 318 13.40 0.50 42.16
C GLY A 318 13.47 -0.14 40.77
N GLN A 319 13.83 0.62 39.74
CA GLN A 319 14.39 0.16 38.44
C GLN A 319 13.54 -0.71 37.47
N ASN A 320 13.55 -0.27 36.20
CA ASN A 320 13.41 -1.03 34.94
C ASN A 320 12.09 -1.74 34.52
N SER A 321 11.76 -1.48 33.24
CA SER A 321 11.18 -2.38 32.22
C SER A 321 9.81 -3.05 32.43
N GLY A 322 8.93 -2.95 31.42
CA GLY A 322 7.80 -3.89 31.25
C GLY A 322 6.60 -3.34 30.46
N THR A 323 6.51 -3.68 29.18
CA THR A 323 5.29 -3.55 28.35
C THR A 323 4.25 -4.63 28.68
N GLN A 324 2.95 -4.30 28.63
CA GLN A 324 1.87 -5.28 28.46
C GLN A 324 0.70 -4.74 27.61
N TRP A 325 -0.01 -5.65 26.94
CA TRP A 325 -1.26 -5.43 26.18
C TRP A 325 -2.28 -6.53 26.48
N PRO A 326 -3.59 -6.21 26.53
CA PRO A 326 -4.65 -7.20 26.69
C PRO A 326 -5.42 -7.53 25.38
N GLN A 327 -5.64 -8.84 25.21
CA GLN A 327 -6.86 -9.53 24.72
C GLN A 327 -7.66 -9.03 23.49
N MET A 328 -7.84 -9.94 22.51
CA MET A 328 -8.96 -9.95 21.55
C MET A 328 -9.99 -11.03 21.91
N GLY A 329 -11.26 -10.78 21.58
CA GLY A 329 -12.33 -11.78 21.58
C GLY A 329 -12.74 -12.19 20.17
N GLN A 330 -12.95 -13.51 19.99
CA GLN A 330 -13.85 -14.27 19.09
C GLN A 330 -14.88 -13.44 18.26
N PRO A 331 -15.36 -13.90 17.06
CA PRO A 331 -15.91 -15.26 16.88
C PRO A 331 -16.03 -15.91 15.45
N TYR A 332 -16.54 -17.16 15.46
CA TYR A 332 -17.36 -17.89 14.46
C TYR A 332 -16.78 -18.93 13.46
N SER A 333 -17.50 -20.06 13.48
CA SER A 333 -17.37 -21.34 12.75
C SER A 333 -18.08 -21.34 11.39
N ILE A 334 -17.57 -22.14 10.43
CA ILE A 334 -18.37 -22.77 9.36
C ILE A 334 -17.86 -24.21 9.04
N LEU A 335 -18.76 -25.19 9.24
CA LEU A 335 -18.88 -26.54 8.63
C LEU A 335 -17.70 -27.55 8.63
N THR A 336 -17.92 -28.69 9.31
CA THR A 336 -17.26 -29.99 9.04
C THR A 336 -18.24 -31.03 8.48
N GLY A 337 -17.83 -31.75 7.43
CA GLY A 337 -18.60 -32.83 6.83
C GLY A 337 -18.04 -34.23 7.08
N THR A 338 -18.06 -34.71 8.33
CA THR A 338 -18.10 -36.15 8.71
C THR A 338 -18.50 -36.26 10.18
N GLY A 339 -19.55 -37.01 10.49
CA GLY A 339 -20.17 -37.01 11.83
C GLY A 339 -19.35 -37.68 12.92
N LEU A 340 -19.17 -36.97 14.04
CA LEU A 340 -18.95 -37.48 15.40
C LEU A 340 -19.45 -36.38 16.35
N GLU A 341 -20.44 -36.70 17.20
CA GLU A 341 -21.12 -35.72 18.06
C GLU A 341 -20.16 -35.14 19.12
N LEU A 342 -20.18 -33.82 19.29
CA LEU A 342 -19.21 -33.07 20.09
C LEU A 342 -19.85 -32.26 21.24
N ASP A 343 -21.14 -32.46 21.50
CA ASP A 343 -21.94 -31.76 22.52
C ASP A 343 -21.72 -32.27 23.96
N SER A 344 -20.54 -32.83 24.27
CA SER A 344 -20.23 -33.39 25.60
C SER A 344 -18.84 -33.06 26.17
N MET A 345 -18.08 -32.17 25.53
CA MET A 345 -16.82 -31.65 26.10
C MET A 345 -17.09 -30.40 26.97
N PRO A 346 -16.56 -30.31 28.21
CA PRO A 346 -16.64 -29.09 29.00
C PRO A 346 -15.74 -27.97 28.42
N PRO A 347 -16.02 -26.69 28.71
CA PRO A 347 -15.19 -25.58 28.25
C PRO A 347 -13.77 -25.68 28.82
N LEU A 348 -12.78 -25.33 27.99
CA LEU A 348 -11.37 -25.24 28.39
C LEU A 348 -11.20 -24.20 29.51
N PRO A 349 -10.36 -24.46 30.53
CA PRO A 349 -10.19 -23.55 31.65
C PRO A 349 -9.42 -22.28 31.25
N ASP A 350 -9.93 -21.11 31.65
CA ASP A 350 -9.26 -19.82 31.47
C ASP A 350 -7.97 -19.74 32.29
N GLY A 351 -6.83 -19.98 31.65
CA GLY A 351 -5.51 -19.73 32.19
C GLY A 351 -4.46 -19.74 31.07
N PRO A 352 -3.48 -18.83 31.07
CA PRO A 352 -2.40 -18.87 30.09
C PRO A 352 -1.54 -20.11 30.32
N PHE A 353 -1.32 -20.92 29.29
CA PHE A 353 -0.26 -21.92 29.30
C PHE A 353 1.10 -21.19 29.36
N PRO A 354 1.86 -21.25 30.48
CA PRO A 354 3.12 -20.51 30.62
C PRO A 354 4.13 -20.94 29.54
N ASP A 355 4.03 -22.21 29.16
CA ASP A 355 4.80 -22.91 28.13
C ASP A 355 4.72 -22.30 26.72
N PHE A 356 3.92 -21.25 26.45
CA PHE A 356 3.92 -20.52 25.17
C PHE A 356 4.87 -19.32 25.12
N ASP A 357 5.19 -18.71 26.26
CA ASP A 357 5.78 -17.36 26.30
C ASP A 357 7.32 -17.35 26.14
N TRP A 358 7.99 -18.37 26.66
CA TRP A 358 9.44 -18.54 26.54
C TRP A 358 9.94 -18.88 25.12
N ALA A 359 9.11 -19.50 24.28
CA ALA A 359 9.44 -19.72 22.87
C ALA A 359 9.21 -18.45 22.05
N ALA A 360 8.56 -17.45 22.63
CA ALA A 360 8.62 -16.07 22.15
C ALA A 360 9.90 -15.36 22.64
N ASN A 361 10.56 -15.85 23.69
CA ASN A 361 11.86 -15.36 24.15
C ASN A 361 13.07 -16.01 23.44
N PHE A 362 12.89 -17.04 22.60
CA PHE A 362 13.99 -17.46 21.71
C PHE A 362 14.15 -16.47 20.56
N ASP A 363 15.01 -15.49 20.81
CA ASP A 363 15.62 -14.54 19.88
C ASP A 363 15.79 -15.11 18.45
N PHE A 364 14.76 -14.87 17.64
CA PHE A 364 14.86 -14.62 16.21
C PHE A 364 14.94 -13.10 15.97
N SER A 365 15.43 -12.31 16.94
CA SER A 365 15.50 -10.86 16.89
C SER A 365 16.64 -10.36 15.99
N ASP A 366 17.57 -11.22 15.58
CA ASP A 366 18.41 -11.00 14.39
C ASP A 366 17.60 -11.02 13.08
N VAL A 367 16.31 -11.38 13.12
CA VAL A 367 15.33 -11.22 12.03
C VAL A 367 13.97 -10.79 12.60
N ASN A 368 13.91 -9.70 13.39
CA ASN A 368 12.65 -9.30 14.03
C ASN A 368 11.67 -8.60 13.07
N TRP A 369 10.84 -9.40 12.40
CA TRP A 369 9.56 -9.00 11.83
C TRP A 369 8.47 -9.32 12.85
N SER A 370 7.87 -8.31 13.50
CA SER A 370 6.54 -8.48 14.12
C SER A 370 5.81 -7.14 14.32
N PRO A 371 4.53 -7.03 13.95
CA PRO A 371 3.72 -5.84 14.23
C PRO A 371 3.28 -5.77 15.69
N SER A 372 3.73 -4.71 16.36
CA SER A 372 3.00 -3.94 17.38
C SER A 372 2.55 -4.63 18.69
N ALA A 373 3.37 -4.43 19.73
CA ALA A 373 2.83 -3.97 21.02
C ALA A 373 2.56 -2.44 20.95
N PHE A 374 1.34 -1.97 21.24
CA PHE A 374 0.79 -0.70 20.69
C PHE A 374 0.72 0.55 21.62
N HIS A 375 0.91 0.44 22.95
CA HIS A 375 0.66 1.53 23.94
C HIS A 375 1.91 2.15 24.56
N GLY A 376 3.11 1.69 24.20
CA GLY A 376 4.24 2.60 24.25
C GLY A 376 3.91 3.74 23.30
N SER A 377 3.77 4.97 23.81
CA SER A 377 3.41 6.16 23.03
C SER A 377 4.13 6.13 21.68
N PHE A 378 3.40 6.26 20.56
CA PHE A 378 4.00 6.27 19.23
C PHE A 378 4.99 7.44 19.13
N VAL A 379 6.24 7.16 19.49
CA VAL A 379 7.38 7.96 19.11
C VAL A 379 7.50 7.72 17.62
N MET A 380 6.82 8.59 16.87
CA MET A 380 7.01 8.70 15.45
C MET A 380 8.52 8.78 15.21
N ARG A 381 9.08 7.72 14.63
CA ARG A 381 10.39 7.81 13.99
C ARG A 381 10.20 8.84 12.89
N PRO A 382 10.87 10.00 12.98
CA PRO A 382 10.66 11.03 11.98
C PRO A 382 11.10 10.46 10.63
N SER A 383 10.32 10.74 9.60
CA SER A 383 10.57 10.25 8.25
C SER A 383 10.25 11.34 7.24
N VAL A 384 10.90 11.28 6.08
CA VAL A 384 10.80 12.28 5.02
C VAL A 384 10.28 11.63 3.74
N PRO A 385 9.30 12.22 3.02
CA PRO A 385 8.88 11.74 1.71
C PRO A 385 10.05 11.70 0.72
N ALA A 386 10.16 10.64 -0.08
CA ALA A 386 11.26 10.49 -1.04
C ALA A 386 10.88 9.62 -2.24
N VAL A 387 11.49 9.92 -3.37
CA VAL A 387 11.38 9.13 -4.60
C VAL A 387 12.77 8.65 -5.01
N TYR A 388 12.94 7.35 -5.26
CA TYR A 388 14.20 6.83 -5.80
C TYR A 388 14.08 6.74 -7.33
N TYR A 389 14.91 7.49 -8.05
CA TYR A 389 14.76 7.67 -9.50
C TYR A 389 16.07 7.36 -10.24
N ARG A 390 15.96 6.66 -11.38
CA ARG A 390 17.05 6.52 -12.34
C ARG A 390 16.95 7.60 -13.42
N GLY A 391 17.96 8.46 -13.51
CA GLY A 391 18.17 9.34 -14.65
C GLY A 391 19.35 8.86 -15.48
N GLY A 392 19.12 8.49 -16.74
CA GLY A 392 20.17 7.93 -17.61
C GLY A 392 20.83 6.69 -17.00
N SER A 393 22.18 6.70 -16.94
CA SER A 393 23.02 5.67 -16.31
C SER A 393 23.43 6.06 -14.86
N SER A 394 22.54 6.72 -14.11
CA SER A 394 22.76 7.07 -12.70
C SER A 394 21.45 6.97 -11.91
N LYS A 395 21.55 6.80 -10.59
CA LYS A 395 20.41 6.84 -9.65
C LYS A 395 20.61 7.99 -8.67
N ALA A 396 19.51 8.57 -8.19
CA ALA A 396 19.51 9.55 -7.10
C ALA A 396 18.24 9.41 -6.25
N VAL A 397 18.31 9.89 -5.01
CA VAL A 397 17.11 10.17 -4.21
C VAL A 397 16.59 11.56 -4.60
N PHE A 398 15.30 11.66 -4.86
CA PHE A 398 14.58 12.88 -5.18
C PHE A 398 13.70 13.29 -4.00
N PHE A 399 13.74 14.57 -3.66
CA PHE A 399 12.89 15.21 -2.66
C PHE A 399 12.20 16.44 -3.26
N HIS A 400 11.00 16.75 -2.78
CA HIS A 400 10.53 18.13 -2.81
C HIS A 400 11.47 18.96 -1.93
N GLU A 401 11.93 20.12 -2.38
CA GLU A 401 12.92 20.91 -1.62
C GLU A 401 12.37 21.40 -0.27
N ASP A 402 11.05 21.53 -0.15
CA ASP A 402 10.33 21.94 1.06
C ASP A 402 10.26 20.82 2.14
N ASP A 403 10.53 19.56 1.77
CA ASP A 403 10.55 18.40 2.69
C ASP A 403 11.92 18.22 3.41
N VAL A 404 12.93 19.02 3.07
CA VAL A 404 14.30 18.91 3.62
C VAL A 404 14.73 20.21 4.32
N PRO A 405 15.69 20.17 5.27
CA PRO A 405 16.14 21.38 5.96
C PRO A 405 16.61 22.48 4.99
N GLU A 406 16.51 23.76 5.37
CA GLU A 406 17.01 24.90 4.59
C GLU A 406 18.52 24.81 4.24
N PRO A 407 19.01 25.46 3.16
CA PRO A 407 20.41 25.40 2.74
C PRO A 407 21.38 25.77 3.86
N GLY A 408 22.30 24.86 4.18
CA GLY A 408 23.32 25.04 5.22
C GLY A 408 23.69 23.74 5.94
N PRO A 409 24.47 23.81 7.04
CA PRO A 409 25.04 22.63 7.70
C PRO A 409 24.02 21.58 8.17
N ALA A 410 22.78 21.98 8.44
CA ALA A 410 21.69 21.07 8.77
C ALA A 410 21.26 20.21 7.57
N ARG A 411 21.12 20.81 6.37
CA ARG A 411 20.87 20.10 5.10
C ARG A 411 22.02 19.17 4.75
N ASP A 412 23.27 19.61 4.92
CA ASP A 412 24.46 18.79 4.68
C ASP A 412 24.48 17.54 5.58
N THR A 413 24.26 17.73 6.88
CA THR A 413 24.18 16.63 7.86
C THR A 413 23.05 15.66 7.50
N PHE A 414 21.90 16.19 7.11
CA PHE A 414 20.72 15.42 6.72
C PHE A 414 20.96 14.59 5.45
N ILE A 415 21.48 15.21 4.39
CA ILE A 415 21.80 14.54 3.12
C ILE A 415 22.86 13.46 3.32
N LYS A 416 23.95 13.76 4.05
CA LYS A 416 25.02 12.77 4.31
C LYS A 416 24.49 11.57 5.09
N ARG A 417 23.72 11.79 6.17
CA ARG A 417 23.18 10.68 6.97
C ARG A 417 22.18 9.82 6.20
N LEU A 418 21.29 10.42 5.40
CA LEU A 418 20.35 9.71 4.53
C LEU A 418 21.04 8.91 3.42
N MET A 419 22.18 9.40 2.93
CA MET A 419 22.98 8.72 1.91
C MET A 419 24.02 7.77 2.50
N GLY A 420 24.07 7.60 3.82
CA GLY A 420 25.01 6.69 4.51
C GLY A 420 26.47 7.15 4.43
N THR A 421 26.72 8.46 4.33
CA THR A 421 28.06 9.04 4.12
C THR A 421 28.67 9.54 5.44
N PRO A 422 29.99 9.36 5.68
CA PRO A 422 30.97 8.66 4.86
C PRO A 422 31.03 7.15 5.14
N ASP A 423 30.95 6.34 4.09
CA ASP A 423 31.10 4.87 4.12
C ASP A 423 31.45 4.38 2.70
N PRO A 424 32.53 3.62 2.48
CA PRO A 424 32.85 3.00 1.19
C PRO A 424 31.70 2.25 0.49
N ILE A 425 30.72 1.72 1.25
CA ILE A 425 29.56 1.01 0.71
C ILE A 425 28.21 1.73 0.92
N GLN A 426 28.17 2.79 1.72
CA GLN A 426 26.96 3.55 2.09
C GLN A 426 25.82 2.65 2.61
N VAL A 427 26.13 1.68 3.48
CA VAL A 427 25.25 0.57 3.87
C VAL A 427 24.03 1.01 4.71
N ASP A 428 24.21 2.03 5.54
CA ASP A 428 23.16 2.60 6.40
C ASP A 428 22.55 3.87 5.77
N GLY A 429 22.23 3.78 4.47
CA GLY A 429 21.64 4.87 3.69
C GLY A 429 21.23 4.48 2.27
N MET A 430 20.75 5.47 1.50
CA MET A 430 20.21 5.29 0.14
C MET A 430 21.25 5.43 -1.00
N GLY A 431 22.52 5.57 -0.63
CA GLY A 431 23.64 5.69 -1.56
C GLY A 431 24.06 4.37 -2.19
N GLY A 432 25.33 4.31 -2.59
CA GLY A 432 26.01 3.10 -3.00
C GLY A 432 27.44 3.40 -3.46
N SER A 433 28.31 2.40 -3.38
CA SER A 433 29.79 2.45 -3.55
C SER A 433 30.36 3.02 -4.87
N ARG A 434 29.54 3.60 -5.76
CA ARG A 434 29.96 4.21 -7.03
C ARG A 434 29.45 5.64 -7.17
N VAL A 435 30.24 6.49 -7.82
CA VAL A 435 29.91 7.90 -8.10
C VAL A 435 28.62 8.08 -8.92
N ILE A 436 28.09 7.01 -9.53
CA ILE A 436 26.81 7.00 -10.27
C ILE A 436 25.57 6.69 -9.39
N THR A 437 25.77 6.32 -8.12
CA THR A 437 24.71 5.96 -7.17
C THR A 437 24.64 6.84 -5.91
N SER A 438 25.71 7.56 -5.55
CA SER A 438 25.72 8.52 -4.44
C SER A 438 25.29 9.93 -4.90
N LYS A 439 23.97 10.16 -5.05
CA LYS A 439 23.41 11.43 -5.57
C LYS A 439 22.06 11.78 -4.96
N VAL A 440 21.80 13.07 -4.78
CA VAL A 440 20.48 13.62 -4.40
C VAL A 440 20.04 14.70 -5.39
N ALA A 441 18.73 14.82 -5.61
CA ALA A 441 18.07 15.85 -6.37
C ALA A 441 17.00 16.52 -5.49
N LEU A 442 17.10 17.83 -5.30
CA LEU A 442 16.04 18.63 -4.67
C LEU A 442 15.32 19.38 -5.79
N VAL A 443 13.99 19.29 -5.82
CA VAL A 443 13.17 19.88 -6.88
C VAL A 443 12.00 20.62 -6.25
N ARG A 444 11.62 21.77 -6.80
CA ARG A 444 10.42 22.50 -6.41
C ARG A 444 9.86 23.28 -7.60
N THR A 445 8.62 23.75 -7.49
CA THR A 445 8.06 24.71 -8.47
C THR A 445 8.90 25.98 -8.49
N SER A 446 9.34 26.42 -9.67
CA SER A 446 10.18 27.61 -9.77
C SER A 446 9.40 28.89 -9.45
N ALA A 447 10.03 29.92 -8.90
CA ALA A 447 9.44 31.27 -8.88
C ALA A 447 9.59 32.02 -10.23
N ARG A 448 10.49 31.55 -11.12
CA ARG A 448 10.90 32.31 -12.32
C ARG A 448 9.92 32.16 -13.49
N PRO A 449 9.79 33.16 -14.39
CA PRO A 449 8.94 33.04 -15.58
C PRO A 449 9.57 32.20 -16.71
N ASP A 450 10.90 32.11 -16.76
CA ASP A 450 11.66 31.36 -17.76
C ASP A 450 11.82 29.87 -17.44
N ALA A 451 11.44 29.44 -16.22
CA ALA A 451 11.49 28.05 -15.77
C ALA A 451 10.16 27.55 -15.17
N ASP A 452 9.92 26.25 -15.30
CA ASP A 452 8.79 25.56 -14.68
C ASP A 452 9.19 25.08 -13.27
N VAL A 453 10.36 24.46 -13.12
CA VAL A 453 10.90 23.95 -11.83
C VAL A 453 12.33 24.45 -11.54
N ASP A 454 12.63 24.64 -10.26
CA ASP A 454 13.99 24.80 -9.74
C ASP A 454 14.56 23.40 -9.42
N TYR A 455 15.84 23.18 -9.70
CA TYR A 455 16.54 21.92 -9.49
C TYR A 455 17.92 22.15 -8.86
N THR A 456 18.11 21.65 -7.64
CA THR A 456 19.41 21.58 -6.96
C THR A 456 19.97 20.16 -7.09
N PHE A 457 21.13 20.03 -7.74
CA PHE A 457 21.88 18.78 -7.77
C PHE A 457 22.85 18.70 -6.59
N CYS A 458 22.82 17.58 -5.87
CA CYS A 458 23.76 17.31 -4.78
C CYS A 458 24.61 16.09 -5.14
N GLN A 459 25.90 16.30 -5.41
CA GLN A 459 26.88 15.22 -5.44
C GLN A 459 27.28 14.92 -4.00
N VAL A 460 27.08 13.69 -3.54
CA VAL A 460 27.43 13.29 -2.18
C VAL A 460 28.69 12.44 -2.24
N GLY A 461 29.68 12.76 -1.41
CA GLY A 461 30.90 11.95 -1.28
C GLY A 461 30.57 10.51 -0.86
N ILE A 462 31.47 9.58 -1.12
CA ILE A 462 31.28 8.16 -0.72
C ILE A 462 32.15 7.87 0.50
N THR A 463 33.46 8.01 0.32
CA THR A 463 34.47 7.90 1.38
C THR A 463 34.68 9.20 2.16
N ASP A 464 34.17 10.31 1.64
CA ASP A 464 34.55 11.67 2.03
C ASP A 464 33.31 12.42 2.54
N ASP A 465 33.43 13.12 3.66
CA ASP A 465 32.32 13.66 4.45
C ASP A 465 31.69 14.96 3.86
N THR A 466 31.48 15.01 2.55
CA THR A 466 31.16 16.22 1.78
C THR A 466 29.86 16.13 0.96
N VAL A 467 29.23 17.29 0.73
CA VAL A 467 28.12 17.47 -0.22
C VAL A 467 28.45 18.63 -1.15
N GLY A 468 28.42 18.37 -2.46
CA GLY A 468 28.64 19.36 -3.51
C GLY A 468 27.33 19.83 -4.12
N TYR A 469 27.01 21.11 -3.93
CA TYR A 469 25.85 21.79 -4.54
C TYR A 469 26.19 22.55 -5.83
N THR A 470 27.47 22.65 -6.19
CA THR A 470 27.93 23.38 -7.38
C THR A 470 28.00 22.46 -8.59
N GLY A 471 27.41 22.88 -9.70
CA GLY A 471 27.37 22.12 -10.96
C GLY A 471 26.09 21.31 -11.16
N ASN A 472 26.07 20.55 -12.26
CA ASN A 472 24.91 19.80 -12.74
C ASN A 472 25.29 18.36 -13.13
N CYS A 473 24.41 17.40 -12.87
CA CYS A 473 24.58 16.03 -13.34
C CYS A 473 23.71 15.74 -14.57
N GLY A 474 24.34 15.67 -15.75
CA GLY A 474 23.64 15.45 -17.02
C GLY A 474 22.91 14.10 -17.17
N ASN A 475 23.12 13.16 -16.23
CA ASN A 475 22.31 11.94 -16.17
C ASN A 475 21.07 12.13 -15.27
N ILE A 476 21.21 12.73 -14.08
CA ILE A 476 20.09 12.93 -13.14
C ILE A 476 19.11 14.00 -13.63
N SER A 477 19.59 15.04 -14.31
CA SER A 477 18.74 16.07 -14.94
C SER A 477 17.69 15.48 -15.91
N ALA A 478 17.96 14.33 -16.52
CA ALA A 478 17.01 13.64 -17.40
C ALA A 478 15.81 13.02 -16.66
N ALA A 479 15.90 12.82 -15.34
CA ALA A 479 14.78 12.38 -14.49
C ALA A 479 14.00 13.55 -13.86
N VAL A 480 14.54 14.77 -13.85
CA VAL A 480 13.88 15.96 -13.27
C VAL A 480 12.61 16.34 -14.05
N GLY A 481 12.65 16.27 -15.39
CA GLY A 481 11.47 16.50 -16.23
C GLY A 481 10.32 15.53 -15.94
N PRO A 482 10.56 14.20 -16.01
CA PRO A 482 9.62 13.18 -15.57
C PRO A 482 9.07 13.40 -14.16
N PHE A 483 9.94 13.51 -13.16
CA PHE A 483 9.56 13.75 -11.76
C PHE A 483 8.66 14.98 -11.61
N ALA A 484 9.01 16.09 -12.25
CA ALA A 484 8.20 17.31 -12.18
C ALA A 484 6.80 17.16 -12.80
N ILE A 485 6.62 16.31 -13.82
CA ILE A 485 5.32 16.04 -14.43
C ILE A 485 4.47 15.18 -13.49
N GLU A 486 5.02 14.06 -13.02
CA GLU A 486 4.36 13.11 -12.11
C GLU A 486 3.96 13.78 -10.78
N GLU A 487 4.84 14.59 -10.20
CA GLU A 487 4.62 15.34 -8.96
C GLU A 487 3.88 16.68 -9.18
N ARG A 488 3.41 16.95 -10.40
CA ARG A 488 2.59 18.13 -10.77
C ARG A 488 3.23 19.50 -10.51
N LEU A 489 4.55 19.58 -10.55
CA LEU A 489 5.34 20.80 -10.37
C LEU A 489 5.47 21.66 -11.64
N VAL A 490 5.13 21.13 -12.82
CA VAL A 490 5.30 21.84 -14.10
C VAL A 490 4.15 22.81 -14.39
N LYS A 491 4.45 24.11 -14.42
CA LYS A 491 3.50 25.22 -14.64
C LYS A 491 2.79 25.22 -16.00
N SER A 492 3.40 24.64 -17.03
CA SER A 492 2.93 24.78 -18.42
C SER A 492 2.84 23.43 -19.15
N ASN A 493 1.83 23.28 -20.01
CA ASN A 493 1.66 22.11 -20.89
C ASN A 493 2.29 22.36 -22.27
N ALA A 494 3.46 23.01 -22.31
CA ALA A 494 4.10 23.39 -23.56
C ALA A 494 4.54 22.14 -24.35
N PRO A 495 4.25 22.04 -25.67
CA PRO A 495 4.72 20.94 -26.49
C PRO A 495 6.25 20.99 -26.64
N GLY A 496 6.89 19.83 -26.53
CA GLY A 496 8.30 19.61 -26.75
C GLY A 496 8.62 19.14 -28.18
N VAL A 497 9.90 18.90 -28.44
CA VAL A 497 10.35 18.32 -29.72
C VAL A 497 10.08 16.82 -29.70
N THR A 498 9.20 16.34 -30.58
CA THR A 498 8.91 14.91 -30.71
C THR A 498 10.12 14.14 -31.25
N ILE A 499 10.68 13.26 -30.43
CA ILE A 499 11.82 12.40 -30.75
C ILE A 499 11.46 10.91 -30.79
N THR A 500 10.38 10.51 -30.10
CA THR A 500 9.90 9.13 -30.03
C THR A 500 8.75 8.95 -31.02
N LYS A 501 8.77 7.87 -31.81
CA LYS A 501 7.70 7.61 -32.78
C LYS A 501 6.45 7.10 -32.06
N GLY A 502 5.37 7.89 -32.09
CA GLY A 502 4.06 7.50 -31.56
C GLY A 502 3.65 8.14 -30.23
N TYR A 503 4.54 8.87 -29.56
CA TYR A 503 4.22 9.61 -28.33
C TYR A 503 4.43 11.12 -28.52
N PRO A 504 3.49 11.97 -28.10
CA PRO A 504 3.78 13.39 -27.96
C PRO A 504 4.87 13.61 -26.89
N THR A 505 5.40 14.82 -26.87
CA THR A 505 6.51 15.18 -25.98
C THR A 505 6.16 16.51 -25.31
N ARG A 506 6.42 16.64 -24.01
CA ARG A 506 6.20 17.84 -23.22
C ARG A 506 7.53 18.53 -22.93
N LEU A 507 7.58 19.85 -23.07
CA LEU A 507 8.73 20.66 -22.65
C LEU A 507 8.63 20.96 -21.16
N VAL A 508 9.70 20.67 -20.43
CA VAL A 508 9.93 21.13 -19.06
C VAL A 508 11.19 21.99 -19.02
N ARG A 509 11.06 23.25 -18.58
CA ARG A 509 12.17 24.18 -18.41
C ARG A 509 12.67 24.08 -16.97
N ILE A 510 13.91 23.66 -16.81
CA ILE A 510 14.51 23.32 -15.51
C ILE A 510 15.59 24.36 -15.22
N TYR A 511 15.38 25.19 -14.19
CA TYR A 511 16.40 26.11 -13.69
C TYR A 511 17.31 25.36 -12.72
N ASN A 512 18.57 25.15 -13.07
CA ASN A 512 19.53 24.51 -12.18
C ASN A 512 20.19 25.56 -11.26
N THR A 513 19.90 25.45 -9.97
CA THR A 513 20.32 26.42 -8.93
C THR A 513 21.84 26.44 -8.74
N GLY A 514 22.51 25.29 -8.90
CA GLY A 514 23.96 25.12 -8.77
C GLY A 514 24.80 25.64 -9.95
N THR A 515 24.16 26.14 -11.02
CA THR A 515 24.83 26.70 -12.22
C THR A 515 24.23 28.02 -12.72
N ASP A 516 23.09 28.47 -12.18
CA ASP A 516 22.34 29.64 -12.68
C ASP A 516 22.12 29.59 -14.21
N LYS A 517 21.71 28.41 -14.70
CA LYS A 517 21.34 28.14 -16.09
C LYS A 517 20.02 27.38 -16.19
N VAL A 518 19.28 27.66 -17.26
CA VAL A 518 18.09 26.89 -17.65
C VAL A 518 18.51 25.80 -18.64
N LEU A 519 18.06 24.58 -18.40
CA LEU A 519 18.15 23.45 -19.32
C LEU A 519 16.73 23.00 -19.70
N ARG A 520 16.58 22.37 -20.87
CA ARG A 520 15.27 21.90 -21.36
C ARG A 520 15.24 20.39 -21.44
N ALA A 521 14.22 19.80 -20.81
CA ALA A 521 13.87 18.40 -20.99
C ALA A 521 12.65 18.30 -21.90
N HIS A 522 12.74 17.50 -22.95
CA HIS A 522 11.62 17.11 -23.79
C HIS A 522 11.23 15.67 -23.42
N VAL A 523 10.18 15.53 -22.62
CA VAL A 523 9.77 14.28 -21.98
C VAL A 523 8.65 13.61 -22.78
N SER A 524 8.81 12.35 -23.16
CA SER A 524 7.74 11.58 -23.82
C SER A 524 6.57 11.41 -22.85
N VAL A 525 5.37 11.80 -23.28
CA VAL A 525 4.13 11.72 -22.49
C VAL A 525 3.05 10.99 -23.28
N ASP A 526 2.12 10.39 -22.56
CA ASP A 526 0.95 9.75 -23.15
C ASP A 526 -0.01 10.80 -23.71
N ALA A 527 -0.64 10.50 -24.84
CA ALA A 527 -1.43 11.48 -25.58
C ALA A 527 -2.77 11.83 -24.90
N ASP A 528 -3.35 10.87 -24.18
CA ASP A 528 -4.70 10.98 -23.62
C ASP A 528 -4.67 11.36 -22.13
N SER A 529 -3.70 10.83 -21.37
CA SER A 529 -3.54 11.10 -19.94
C SER A 529 -2.55 12.24 -19.63
N GLY A 530 -1.60 12.53 -20.52
CA GLY A 530 -0.52 13.50 -20.28
C GLY A 530 0.55 13.04 -19.27
N GLU A 531 0.44 11.81 -18.78
CA GLU A 531 1.39 11.18 -17.85
C GLU A 531 2.70 10.81 -18.54
N VAL A 532 3.77 10.62 -17.76
CA VAL A 532 5.09 10.24 -18.29
C VAL A 532 5.07 8.83 -18.86
N VAL A 533 5.60 8.67 -20.07
CA VAL A 533 5.85 7.36 -20.66
C VAL A 533 7.26 6.92 -20.28
N GLU A 534 7.41 5.87 -19.47
CA GLU A 534 8.72 5.29 -19.14
C GLU A 534 9.22 4.28 -20.18
N SER A 535 8.29 3.52 -20.78
CA SER A 535 8.57 2.41 -21.69
C SER A 535 8.79 2.89 -23.13
N GLY A 536 9.77 2.32 -23.82
CA GLY A 536 10.09 2.67 -25.21
C GLY A 536 11.17 1.78 -25.79
N ASP A 537 11.60 2.08 -27.01
CA ASP A 537 12.57 1.30 -27.79
C ASP A 537 14.01 1.86 -27.75
N PHE A 538 14.23 2.98 -27.07
CA PHE A 538 15.54 3.64 -27.01
C PHE A 538 16.45 3.00 -25.94
N SER A 539 17.67 2.62 -26.32
CA SER A 539 18.70 2.08 -25.42
C SER A 539 19.84 3.07 -25.19
N ILE A 540 20.51 2.98 -24.04
CA ILE A 540 21.70 3.78 -23.72
C ILE A 540 22.82 2.92 -23.12
N ALA A 541 24.06 3.27 -23.43
CA ALA A 541 25.25 2.61 -22.90
C ALA A 541 25.23 2.57 -21.35
N GLY A 542 25.48 1.39 -20.79
CA GLY A 542 25.51 1.16 -19.33
C GLY A 542 24.15 0.99 -18.65
N VAL A 543 23.03 0.82 -19.37
CA VAL A 543 21.71 0.50 -18.78
C VAL A 543 21.09 -0.71 -19.51
N PRO A 544 20.66 -1.78 -18.81
CA PRO A 544 19.96 -2.90 -19.42
C PRO A 544 18.57 -2.51 -19.94
N GLY A 545 18.18 -3.07 -21.09
CA GLY A 545 16.87 -2.87 -21.70
C GLY A 545 16.74 -1.55 -22.48
N THR A 546 15.49 -1.15 -22.69
CA THR A 546 15.10 0.07 -23.41
C THR A 546 14.12 0.90 -22.57
N GLY A 547 13.92 2.17 -22.94
CA GLY A 547 12.92 3.05 -22.33
C GLY A 547 12.53 4.17 -23.30
N ALA A 548 11.61 5.02 -22.88
CA ALA A 548 11.22 6.20 -23.66
C ALA A 548 12.38 7.19 -23.75
N ALA A 549 12.53 7.80 -24.94
CA ALA A 549 13.53 8.82 -25.17
C ALA A 549 13.14 10.14 -24.49
N ILE A 550 14.14 10.79 -23.90
CA ILE A 550 14.08 12.13 -23.32
C ILE A 550 15.23 12.93 -23.94
N LEU A 551 14.91 13.98 -24.70
CA LEU A 551 15.92 14.87 -25.29
C LEU A 551 16.24 15.97 -24.28
N MET A 552 17.53 16.08 -23.96
CA MET A 552 18.06 17.10 -23.07
C MET A 552 18.81 18.16 -23.89
N ASP A 553 18.27 19.37 -23.94
CA ASP A 553 18.90 20.53 -24.60
C ASP A 553 19.66 21.39 -23.57
N TYR A 554 20.94 21.56 -23.87
CA TYR A 554 21.95 22.25 -23.06
C TYR A 554 22.51 23.52 -23.76
N SER A 555 21.93 23.94 -24.89
CA SER A 555 22.35 25.13 -25.67
C SER A 555 22.51 26.40 -24.82
N GLN A 556 21.72 26.56 -23.76
CA GLN A 556 21.72 27.73 -22.88
C GLN A 556 22.65 27.61 -21.65
N THR A 557 23.53 26.61 -21.61
CA THR A 557 24.39 26.31 -20.44
C THR A 557 25.86 26.71 -20.60
N ILE A 558 26.19 27.54 -21.59
CA ILE A 558 27.55 28.06 -21.80
C ILE A 558 27.91 29.05 -20.66
N GLY A 559 29.13 28.96 -20.14
CA GLY A 559 29.60 29.80 -19.02
C GLY A 559 28.85 29.51 -17.72
N ALA A 560 28.60 28.23 -17.41
CA ALA A 560 27.81 27.78 -16.27
C ALA A 560 28.49 28.02 -14.92
N ALA A 561 29.80 27.83 -14.82
CA ALA A 561 30.53 27.99 -13.56
C ALA A 561 31.26 29.33 -13.41
N TYR A 562 31.74 29.92 -14.52
CA TYR A 562 32.60 31.11 -14.46
C TYR A 562 31.97 32.38 -15.04
N GLY A 563 30.87 32.29 -15.81
CA GLY A 563 30.30 33.44 -16.52
C GLY A 563 31.20 34.04 -17.63
N LYS A 564 32.44 33.55 -17.78
CA LYS A 564 33.46 33.99 -18.76
C LYS A 564 33.23 33.43 -20.19
N GLY A 565 32.05 32.89 -20.48
CA GLY A 565 31.71 32.28 -21.77
C GLY A 565 32.27 30.88 -21.97
N LEU A 566 32.50 30.48 -23.22
CA LEU A 566 32.83 29.10 -23.60
C LEU A 566 34.22 28.63 -23.13
N LEU A 567 35.22 29.50 -23.19
CA LEU A 567 36.61 29.22 -22.81
C LEU A 567 37.01 30.18 -21.67
N PRO A 568 36.89 29.80 -20.39
CA PRO A 568 37.05 30.72 -19.26
C PRO A 568 38.48 31.25 -19.06
N SER A 569 39.51 30.62 -19.64
CA SER A 569 40.88 31.14 -19.70
C SER A 569 41.09 32.17 -20.84
N SER A 570 40.09 32.36 -21.70
CA SER A 570 40.18 33.11 -22.99
C SER A 570 41.11 32.49 -24.05
N CYS A 571 41.77 31.37 -23.75
CA CYS A 571 42.68 30.65 -24.64
C CYS A 571 42.02 29.37 -25.19
N VAL A 572 42.37 28.98 -26.42
CA VAL A 572 42.00 27.66 -26.97
C VAL A 572 42.92 26.57 -26.40
N LEU A 573 44.17 26.93 -26.13
CA LEU A 573 45.19 26.08 -25.53
C LEU A 573 45.93 26.89 -24.46
N ASP A 574 45.95 26.37 -23.25
CA ASP A 574 46.78 26.83 -22.14
C ASP A 574 47.94 25.83 -21.95
N ASN A 575 49.07 26.29 -21.45
CA ASN A 575 50.22 25.44 -21.14
C ASN A 575 50.43 25.41 -19.62
N ILE A 576 50.37 24.22 -19.03
CA ILE A 576 50.69 24.00 -17.61
C ILE A 576 51.86 23.01 -17.50
N GLU A 577 52.70 23.20 -16.48
CA GLU A 577 53.72 22.20 -16.14
C GLU A 577 53.10 21.13 -15.24
N VAL A 578 53.22 19.85 -15.59
CA VAL A 578 52.72 18.69 -14.84
C VAL A 578 53.82 17.64 -14.79
N ALA A 579 54.11 17.09 -13.59
CA ALA A 579 55.21 16.13 -13.38
C ALA A 579 56.57 16.55 -14.03
N GLY A 580 56.87 17.85 -14.05
CA GLY A 580 58.10 18.40 -14.64
C GLY A 580 58.12 18.51 -16.17
N ARG A 581 56.95 18.48 -16.83
CA ARG A 581 56.81 18.59 -18.30
C ARG A 581 55.71 19.57 -18.68
N PRO A 582 55.85 20.35 -19.77
CA PRO A 582 54.76 21.16 -20.30
C PRO A 582 53.67 20.25 -20.93
N VAL A 583 52.41 20.54 -20.62
CA VAL A 583 51.23 19.87 -21.16
C VAL A 583 50.28 20.93 -21.72
N GLU A 584 49.80 20.72 -22.96
CA GLU A 584 48.74 21.52 -23.56
C GLU A 584 47.38 21.10 -23.02
N ILE A 585 46.58 22.05 -22.53
CA ILE A 585 45.22 21.82 -22.04
C ILE A 585 44.22 22.75 -22.75
N THR A 586 42.97 22.30 -22.92
CA THR A 586 41.85 23.20 -23.25
C THR A 586 40.89 23.21 -22.06
N ILE A 587 40.54 24.37 -21.52
CA ILE A 587 39.50 24.47 -20.48
C ILE A 587 38.22 25.07 -21.07
N CYS A 588 37.09 24.38 -20.89
CA CYS A 588 35.81 24.76 -21.48
C CYS A 588 34.68 24.69 -20.45
N ASP A 589 33.76 25.65 -20.48
CA ASP A 589 32.64 25.79 -19.54
C ASP A 589 31.30 25.71 -20.26
N VAL A 590 30.75 24.49 -20.35
CA VAL A 590 29.38 24.23 -20.80
C VAL A 590 28.73 23.21 -19.87
N ALA A 591 27.69 23.64 -19.17
CA ALA A 591 27.01 22.96 -18.06
C ALA A 591 27.89 22.72 -16.82
N ASN A 592 29.09 22.16 -16.99
CA ASN A 592 30.15 22.11 -15.99
C ASN A 592 31.50 22.48 -16.67
N PRO A 593 32.45 23.07 -15.94
CA PRO A 593 33.79 23.33 -16.45
C PRO A 593 34.65 22.06 -16.49
N ILE A 594 35.38 21.89 -17.59
CA ILE A 594 36.20 20.71 -17.87
C ILE A 594 37.55 21.11 -18.45
N ILE A 595 38.61 20.50 -17.92
CA ILE A 595 39.97 20.54 -18.46
C ILE A 595 40.16 19.30 -19.35
N PHE A 596 40.44 19.53 -20.64
CA PHE A 596 40.72 18.48 -21.62
C PHE A 596 42.22 18.34 -21.83
N VAL A 597 42.71 17.10 -21.78
CA VAL A 597 44.13 16.75 -21.98
C VAL A 597 44.26 15.54 -22.91
N ALA A 598 45.35 15.45 -23.67
CA ALA A 598 45.57 14.29 -24.55
C ALA A 598 46.08 13.08 -23.73
N ALA A 599 45.48 11.91 -23.91
CA ALA A 599 45.84 10.71 -23.15
C ALA A 599 47.33 10.32 -23.33
N GLN A 600 47.82 10.49 -24.56
CA GLN A 600 49.20 10.20 -24.97
C GLN A 600 50.27 10.97 -24.18
N ASP A 601 49.97 12.16 -23.67
CA ASP A 601 50.93 13.02 -22.94
C ASP A 601 51.29 12.40 -21.57
N PHE A 602 50.42 11.52 -21.06
CA PHE A 602 50.57 10.75 -19.83
C PHE A 602 50.91 9.27 -20.09
N GLY A 603 51.21 8.90 -21.34
CA GLY A 603 51.48 7.51 -21.73
C GLY A 603 50.24 6.62 -21.80
N LEU A 604 49.03 7.20 -21.79
CA LEU A 604 47.76 6.48 -21.87
C LEU A 604 47.29 6.35 -23.33
N SER A 605 46.56 5.27 -23.62
CA SER A 605 45.96 5.01 -24.93
C SER A 605 44.60 5.73 -25.13
N GLY A 606 43.92 6.08 -24.04
CA GLY A 606 42.53 6.55 -24.00
C GLY A 606 41.50 5.42 -24.00
N SER A 607 41.93 4.16 -24.19
CA SER A 607 41.08 2.96 -24.24
C SER A 607 40.95 2.22 -22.91
N GLU A 608 41.64 2.69 -21.86
CA GLU A 608 41.69 2.09 -20.51
C GLU A 608 40.28 1.82 -19.94
N THR A 609 40.13 0.81 -19.07
CA THR A 609 38.89 0.63 -18.30
C THR A 609 38.80 1.70 -17.19
N ALA A 610 37.61 1.90 -16.60
CA ALA A 610 37.46 2.78 -15.45
C ALA A 610 38.33 2.32 -14.26
N GLU A 611 38.51 1.01 -14.08
CA GLU A 611 39.41 0.41 -13.08
C GLU A 611 40.89 0.73 -13.35
N GLN A 612 41.34 0.61 -14.61
CA GLN A 612 42.71 0.98 -15.00
C GLN A 612 42.97 2.48 -14.82
N MET A 613 42.00 3.34 -15.15
CA MET A 613 42.09 4.79 -14.91
C MET A 613 42.09 5.16 -13.42
N ASN A 614 41.64 4.28 -12.52
CA ASN A 614 41.66 4.46 -11.07
C ASN A 614 42.98 4.02 -10.41
N ASP A 615 44.02 3.72 -11.19
CA ASP A 615 45.37 3.54 -10.64
C ASP A 615 45.80 4.82 -9.87
N PRO A 616 46.26 4.70 -8.61
CA PRO A 616 46.66 5.86 -7.80
C PRO A 616 47.70 6.77 -8.46
N ALA A 617 48.61 6.24 -9.29
CA ALA A 617 49.60 7.04 -10.00
C ALA A 617 48.97 7.88 -11.13
N ILE A 618 48.00 7.32 -11.85
CA ILE A 618 47.25 8.05 -12.90
C ILE A 618 46.39 9.14 -12.24
N ILE A 619 45.66 8.80 -11.18
CA ILE A 619 44.82 9.75 -10.44
C ILE A 619 45.65 10.90 -9.85
N ALA A 620 46.83 10.63 -9.28
CA ALA A 620 47.71 11.67 -8.74
C ALA A 620 48.13 12.71 -9.80
N VAL A 621 48.47 12.27 -11.01
CA VAL A 621 48.87 13.15 -12.12
C VAL A 621 47.67 13.92 -12.67
N LEU A 622 46.51 13.28 -12.83
CA LEU A 622 45.29 13.97 -13.29
C LEU A 622 44.73 14.93 -12.22
N LYS A 623 45.01 14.70 -10.93
CA LYS A 623 44.75 15.66 -9.85
C LYS A 623 45.67 16.88 -9.93
N GLU A 624 46.95 16.72 -10.29
CA GLU A 624 47.86 17.85 -10.55
C GLU A 624 47.35 18.70 -11.73
N VAL A 625 46.89 18.07 -12.82
CA VAL A 625 46.20 18.75 -13.95
C VAL A 625 44.99 19.53 -13.45
N ARG A 626 44.11 18.89 -12.66
CA ARG A 626 42.89 19.51 -12.12
C ARG A 626 43.21 20.73 -11.27
N GLY A 627 44.15 20.60 -10.34
CA GLY A 627 44.58 21.67 -9.44
C GLY A 627 45.15 22.87 -10.20
N LYS A 628 46.06 22.62 -11.16
CA LYS A 628 46.71 23.69 -11.91
C LYS A 628 45.76 24.40 -12.88
N GLY A 629 44.83 23.67 -13.50
CA GLY A 629 43.75 24.27 -14.29
C GLY A 629 42.74 25.04 -13.44
N ALA A 630 42.44 24.58 -12.21
CA ALA A 630 41.60 25.34 -11.27
C ALA A 630 42.29 26.63 -10.80
N HIS A 631 43.58 26.56 -10.50
CA HIS A 631 44.40 27.72 -10.13
C HIS A 631 44.46 28.77 -11.26
N LEU A 632 44.65 28.33 -12.51
CA LEU A 632 44.64 29.20 -13.70
C LEU A 632 43.31 29.95 -13.90
N LEU A 633 42.20 29.42 -13.37
CA LEU A 633 40.88 30.04 -13.43
C LEU A 633 40.50 30.85 -12.18
N ASP A 634 41.47 31.17 -11.32
CA ASP A 634 41.28 31.85 -10.03
C ASP A 634 40.36 31.07 -9.07
N ARG A 635 40.17 29.75 -9.29
CA ARG A 635 39.25 28.93 -8.50
C ARG A 635 39.87 28.39 -7.21
N CYS A 636 41.19 28.19 -7.20
CA CYS A 636 41.94 27.75 -6.02
C CYS A 636 43.21 28.59 -5.85
N LYS A 637 43.54 28.99 -4.62
CA LYS A 637 44.73 29.83 -4.32
C LYS A 637 46.04 29.06 -4.49
N ASP A 638 46.03 27.80 -4.07
CA ASP A 638 47.08 26.83 -4.35
C ASP A 638 46.46 25.67 -5.13
N TRP A 639 47.18 25.15 -6.12
CA TRP A 639 46.73 23.99 -6.89
C TRP A 639 46.67 22.72 -6.03
N GLN A 640 47.43 22.65 -4.94
CA GLN A 640 47.46 21.51 -4.02
C GLN A 640 46.18 21.40 -3.17
N GLU A 641 45.52 22.53 -2.91
CA GLU A 641 44.31 22.64 -2.07
C GLU A 641 43.00 22.42 -2.85
N VAL A 642 43.07 21.99 -4.11
CA VAL A 642 41.89 21.89 -5.01
C VAL A 642 40.78 20.96 -4.50
N ASP A 643 41.09 19.94 -3.71
CA ASP A 643 40.09 19.06 -3.09
C ASP A 643 39.33 19.75 -1.95
N ASN A 644 39.98 20.68 -1.25
CA ASN A 644 39.38 21.44 -0.15
C ASN A 644 38.61 22.65 -0.67
N GLU A 645 39.19 23.41 -1.61
CA GLU A 645 38.58 24.64 -2.14
C GLU A 645 37.55 24.38 -3.27
N SER A 646 37.64 23.25 -4.00
CA SER A 646 36.74 22.94 -5.12
C SER A 646 36.64 21.42 -5.43
N PRO A 647 36.09 20.60 -4.51
CA PRO A 647 36.16 19.11 -4.55
C PRO A 647 35.68 18.45 -5.85
N PHE A 648 34.65 18.98 -6.50
CA PHE A 648 34.01 18.32 -7.65
C PHE A 648 34.31 18.97 -9.01
N LEU A 649 34.78 20.21 -9.05
CA LEU A 649 34.94 21.00 -10.28
C LEU A 649 36.28 21.77 -10.28
N PRO A 650 36.92 22.00 -11.44
CA PRO A 650 36.57 21.47 -12.76
C PRO A 650 36.81 19.96 -12.86
N MET A 651 36.09 19.29 -13.76
CA MET A 651 36.36 17.89 -14.09
C MET A 651 37.57 17.79 -15.03
N VAL A 652 38.24 16.64 -15.07
CA VAL A 652 39.30 16.37 -16.07
C VAL A 652 38.80 15.32 -17.04
N VAL A 653 39.02 15.52 -18.33
CA VAL A 653 38.73 14.53 -19.37
C VAL A 653 39.99 14.27 -20.19
N THR A 654 40.48 13.02 -20.15
CA THR A 654 41.51 12.58 -21.09
C THR A 654 40.84 12.21 -22.42
N VAL A 655 41.44 12.63 -23.53
CA VAL A 655 40.96 12.33 -24.88
C VAL A 655 42.04 11.71 -25.77
N ALA A 656 41.62 10.78 -26.63
CA ALA A 656 42.45 10.20 -27.68
C ALA A 656 41.61 9.94 -28.94
N ARG A 657 42.26 9.83 -30.10
CA ARG A 657 41.59 9.41 -31.33
C ARG A 657 41.02 7.99 -31.18
N ASP A 658 39.74 7.82 -31.47
CA ASP A 658 39.17 6.47 -31.61
C ASP A 658 39.56 5.87 -32.97
N ASN A 659 40.47 4.91 -32.96
CA ASN A 659 40.90 4.18 -34.16
C ASN A 659 40.10 2.89 -34.41
N THR A 660 39.10 2.57 -33.58
CA THR A 660 38.24 1.38 -33.73
C THR A 660 37.12 1.57 -34.75
N GLY A 661 36.81 2.81 -35.11
CA GLY A 661 35.68 3.17 -35.98
C GLY A 661 34.30 3.17 -35.29
N LEU A 662 34.24 2.87 -33.99
CA LEU A 662 32.98 2.86 -33.21
C LEU A 662 32.56 4.27 -32.77
N GLY A 663 33.52 5.09 -32.34
CA GLY A 663 33.35 6.51 -32.02
C GLY A 663 34.26 7.43 -32.83
N HIS A 664 34.22 8.73 -32.53
CA HIS A 664 35.11 9.75 -33.10
C HIS A 664 36.24 10.13 -32.13
N VAL A 665 36.01 9.97 -30.82
CA VAL A 665 36.96 10.28 -29.76
C VAL A 665 36.77 9.32 -28.58
N LEU A 666 37.87 8.76 -28.09
CA LEU A 666 37.94 8.05 -26.81
C LEU A 666 38.00 9.07 -25.68
N SER A 667 37.22 8.86 -24.62
CA SER A 667 37.09 9.82 -23.52
C SER A 667 37.08 9.11 -22.16
N ARG A 668 37.86 9.58 -21.19
CA ARG A 668 37.80 9.16 -19.78
C ARG A 668 37.63 10.37 -18.89
N LEU A 669 36.52 10.41 -18.15
CA LEU A 669 36.15 11.53 -17.29
C LEU A 669 36.49 11.21 -15.84
N ILE A 670 37.30 12.07 -15.23
CA ILE A 670 37.64 12.05 -13.81
C ILE A 670 36.77 13.08 -13.07
N LEU A 671 36.07 12.61 -12.06
CA LEU A 671 35.24 13.38 -11.13
C LEU A 671 35.47 12.81 -9.72
N ASP A 672 35.60 13.66 -8.71
CA ASP A 672 35.82 13.23 -7.32
C ASP A 672 37.05 12.29 -7.19
N ASN A 673 38.14 12.67 -7.87
CA ASN A 673 39.38 11.91 -8.00
C ASN A 673 39.23 10.42 -8.41
N ARG A 674 38.14 10.07 -9.11
CA ARG A 674 37.92 8.74 -9.68
C ARG A 674 37.43 8.82 -11.13
N CYS A 675 37.75 7.82 -11.94
CA CYS A 675 37.18 7.65 -13.26
C CYS A 675 35.70 7.27 -13.16
N HIS A 676 34.86 8.03 -13.83
CA HIS A 676 33.44 7.76 -13.94
C HIS A 676 33.20 6.58 -14.90
N ASP A 677 32.40 5.58 -14.49
CA ASP A 677 32.16 4.35 -15.27
C ASP A 677 31.55 4.63 -16.67
N SER A 678 30.63 5.60 -16.72
CA SER A 678 29.95 6.04 -17.95
C SER A 678 30.48 7.40 -18.43
N MET A 679 29.98 7.95 -19.55
CA MET A 679 30.18 9.38 -19.83
C MET A 679 29.11 10.20 -19.11
N ALA A 680 29.51 11.16 -18.28
CA ALA A 680 28.58 12.12 -17.68
C ALA A 680 28.00 13.03 -18.77
N GLY A 681 26.69 13.31 -18.73
CA GLY A 681 26.03 14.08 -19.79
C GLY A 681 26.58 15.52 -19.97
N THR A 682 26.94 16.19 -18.88
CA THR A 682 27.64 17.49 -18.92
C THR A 682 29.05 17.36 -19.49
N GLY A 683 29.76 16.29 -19.13
CA GLY A 683 30.98 15.84 -19.78
C GLY A 683 30.86 15.77 -21.30
N ALA A 684 29.83 15.09 -21.79
CA ALA A 684 29.60 14.84 -23.19
C ALA A 684 29.25 16.11 -23.98
N ILE A 685 28.39 16.98 -23.43
CA ILE A 685 28.06 18.29 -24.01
C ILE A 685 29.31 19.17 -24.14
N CYS A 686 30.10 19.29 -23.08
CA CYS A 686 31.30 20.11 -23.09
C CYS A 686 32.36 19.54 -24.05
N THR A 687 32.49 18.21 -24.14
CA THR A 687 33.32 17.54 -25.17
C THR A 687 32.83 17.87 -26.58
N ALA A 688 31.52 17.82 -26.82
CA ALA A 688 30.91 18.17 -28.11
C ALA A 688 31.13 19.65 -28.48
N ALA A 689 31.03 20.56 -27.51
CA ALA A 689 31.37 21.97 -27.73
C ALA A 689 32.85 22.15 -28.10
N CYS A 690 33.78 21.57 -27.32
CA CYS A 690 35.22 21.58 -27.63
C CYS A 690 35.56 20.99 -29.01
N SER A 691 34.82 19.98 -29.45
CA SER A 691 34.98 19.33 -30.76
C SER A 691 34.69 20.24 -31.96
N ARG A 692 34.15 21.44 -31.72
CA ARG A 692 33.87 22.48 -32.72
C ARG A 692 34.72 23.75 -32.55
N ILE A 693 35.68 23.73 -31.62
CA ILE A 693 36.67 24.82 -31.43
C ILE A 693 37.96 24.42 -32.17
N PRO A 694 38.33 25.08 -33.28
CA PRO A 694 39.52 24.70 -34.05
C PRO A 694 40.81 24.81 -33.24
N GLY A 695 41.58 23.73 -33.16
CA GLY A 695 42.86 23.68 -32.43
C GLY A 695 42.74 23.30 -30.96
N SER A 696 41.54 23.12 -30.41
CA SER A 696 41.34 22.56 -29.08
C SER A 696 41.94 21.15 -28.96
N VAL A 697 42.30 20.72 -27.75
CA VAL A 697 42.79 19.36 -27.48
C VAL A 697 41.82 18.30 -28.01
N VAL A 698 40.51 18.49 -27.87
CA VAL A 698 39.49 17.57 -28.41
C VAL A 698 39.49 17.56 -29.94
N SER A 699 39.51 18.73 -30.60
CA SER A 699 39.48 18.81 -32.07
C SER A 699 40.72 18.17 -32.71
N LYS A 700 41.90 18.29 -32.08
CA LYS A 700 43.15 17.66 -32.51
C LYS A 700 43.06 16.12 -32.58
N GLN A 701 42.24 15.50 -31.73
CA GLN A 701 42.09 14.04 -31.66
C GLN A 701 41.08 13.45 -32.67
N LEU A 702 40.18 14.27 -33.24
CA LEU A 702 39.15 13.77 -34.14
C LEU A 702 39.72 13.20 -35.46
N PRO A 703 39.02 12.25 -36.11
CA PRO A 703 39.30 11.88 -37.50
C PRO A 703 38.87 13.00 -38.47
N SER A 704 39.41 12.96 -39.69
CA SER A 704 39.09 13.95 -40.73
C SER A 704 37.59 13.92 -41.06
N GLY A 705 36.94 15.10 -41.16
CA GLY A 705 35.51 15.24 -41.44
C GLY A 705 34.59 15.21 -40.21
N ALA A 706 34.97 14.61 -39.09
CA ALA A 706 34.11 14.52 -37.89
C ALA A 706 33.83 15.87 -37.21
N CYS A 707 34.54 16.94 -37.59
CA CYS A 707 34.24 18.33 -37.24
C CYS A 707 32.96 18.87 -37.92
N GLU A 708 32.56 18.30 -39.06
CA GLU A 708 31.45 18.78 -39.90
C GLU A 708 30.15 17.99 -39.68
N GLU A 709 30.24 16.81 -39.04
CA GLU A 709 29.05 16.00 -38.70
C GLU A 709 28.14 16.69 -37.67
N LYS A 710 26.82 16.46 -37.77
CA LYS A 710 25.85 16.97 -36.79
C LYS A 710 25.82 16.19 -35.46
N THR A 711 26.58 15.11 -35.35
CA THR A 711 26.61 14.23 -34.17
C THR A 711 28.06 13.88 -33.82
N LEU A 712 28.46 14.11 -32.57
CA LEU A 712 29.70 13.56 -32.02
C LEU A 712 29.42 12.22 -31.35
N LYS A 713 30.21 11.20 -31.70
CA LYS A 713 30.21 9.88 -31.04
C LYS A 713 31.39 9.80 -30.07
N ILE A 714 31.10 9.75 -28.78
CA ILE A 714 32.10 9.69 -27.71
C ILE A 714 32.17 8.25 -27.17
N HIS A 715 33.36 7.65 -27.21
CA HIS A 715 33.59 6.29 -26.76
C HIS A 715 34.15 6.29 -25.33
N HIS A 716 33.31 5.83 -24.38
CA HIS A 716 33.59 5.77 -22.95
C HIS A 716 33.58 4.30 -22.46
N PRO A 717 33.97 3.99 -21.20
CA PRO A 717 34.20 2.60 -20.77
C PRO A 717 33.03 1.61 -20.89
N LEU A 718 31.79 2.11 -21.04
CA LEU A 718 30.56 1.30 -21.17
C LEU A 718 29.91 1.38 -22.57
N GLY A 719 30.54 2.03 -23.54
CA GLY A 719 30.08 2.11 -24.93
C GLY A 719 30.13 3.50 -25.57
N ILE A 720 29.25 3.73 -26.53
CA ILE A 720 29.17 4.99 -27.29
C ILE A 720 28.05 5.89 -26.76
N MET A 721 28.40 7.13 -26.44
CA MET A 721 27.44 8.21 -26.24
C MET A 721 27.38 9.10 -27.48
N GLN A 722 26.17 9.35 -27.98
CA GLN A 722 25.91 10.27 -29.09
C GLN A 722 25.46 11.63 -28.55
N VAL A 723 26.02 12.71 -29.10
CA VAL A 723 25.68 14.11 -28.78
C VAL A 723 25.42 14.85 -30.08
N ALA A 724 24.23 15.45 -30.22
CA ALA A 724 23.92 16.34 -31.32
C ALA A 724 24.61 17.70 -31.10
N VAL A 725 25.32 18.17 -32.12
CA VAL A 725 26.06 19.43 -32.09
C VAL A 725 26.02 20.11 -33.45
N SER A 726 25.47 21.32 -33.50
CA SER A 726 25.49 22.20 -34.68
C SER A 726 25.88 23.63 -34.31
N VAL A 727 26.71 24.24 -35.15
CA VAL A 727 27.17 25.63 -35.00
C VAL A 727 26.34 26.51 -35.93
N GLN A 728 25.71 27.54 -35.38
CA GLN A 728 24.94 28.53 -36.11
C GLN A 728 25.84 29.56 -36.80
N GLU A 729 26.86 30.05 -36.09
CA GLU A 729 27.77 31.10 -36.53
C GLU A 729 29.13 30.94 -35.84
N MET A 730 30.23 31.25 -36.54
CA MET A 730 31.56 31.39 -35.93
C MET A 730 31.85 32.87 -35.68
N LYS A 731 32.00 33.26 -34.40
CA LYS A 731 32.43 34.61 -34.01
C LYS A 731 33.92 34.60 -33.70
N GLY A 732 34.72 34.89 -34.72
CA GLY A 732 36.16 34.66 -34.67
C GLY A 732 36.46 33.17 -34.53
N SER A 733 37.29 32.79 -33.56
CA SER A 733 37.61 31.38 -33.27
C SER A 733 36.55 30.64 -32.44
N PHE A 734 35.46 31.31 -32.03
CA PHE A 734 34.49 30.79 -31.08
C PHE A 734 33.15 30.41 -31.75
N PRO A 735 32.68 29.16 -31.62
CA PRO A 735 31.37 28.74 -32.14
C PRO A 735 30.20 29.25 -31.29
N HIS A 736 29.14 29.72 -31.95
CA HIS A 736 27.81 29.86 -31.36
C HIS A 736 26.94 28.66 -31.77
N PHE A 737 26.37 27.95 -30.81
CA PHE A 737 25.69 26.67 -31.07
C PHE A 737 24.19 26.83 -31.29
N GLU A 738 23.68 26.26 -32.38
CA GLU A 738 22.24 26.06 -32.61
C GLU A 738 21.74 24.88 -31.78
N SER A 739 22.50 23.79 -31.72
CA SER A 739 22.18 22.61 -30.89
C SER A 739 23.40 22.13 -30.11
N LEU A 740 23.13 21.80 -28.84
CA LEU A 740 23.99 21.05 -27.92
C LEU A 740 23.06 20.17 -27.09
N SER A 741 22.83 18.93 -27.54
CA SER A 741 21.82 18.07 -26.93
C SER A 741 22.16 16.58 -27.00
N PHE A 742 21.57 15.80 -26.10
CA PHE A 742 21.69 14.34 -26.10
C PHE A 742 20.40 13.67 -25.64
N ILE A 743 20.26 12.38 -25.92
CA ILE A 743 19.10 11.59 -25.51
C ILE A 743 19.44 10.70 -24.32
N ARG A 744 18.50 10.58 -23.38
CA ARG A 744 18.50 9.66 -22.24
C ARG A 744 17.15 8.97 -22.09
N THR A 745 17.07 8.05 -21.14
CA THR A 745 15.84 7.48 -20.61
C THR A 745 15.83 7.67 -19.10
N ALA A 746 14.65 7.68 -18.48
CA ALA A 746 14.50 7.74 -17.02
C ALA A 746 13.51 6.68 -16.53
N ARG A 747 13.53 6.35 -15.24
CA ARG A 747 12.54 5.47 -14.59
C ARG A 747 12.46 5.71 -13.09
N ARG A 748 11.25 5.84 -12.56
CA ARG A 748 10.90 5.82 -11.15
C ARG A 748 11.08 4.40 -10.62
N ILE A 749 11.91 4.24 -9.58
CA ILE A 749 12.20 2.93 -8.98
C ILE A 749 11.36 2.70 -7.72
N MET A 750 11.17 3.74 -6.92
CA MET A 750 10.46 3.67 -5.63
C MET A 750 9.81 5.01 -5.30
N THR A 751 8.62 4.98 -4.70
CA THR A 751 8.00 6.10 -3.97
C THR A 751 7.79 5.66 -2.53
N GLY A 752 8.08 6.50 -1.55
CA GLY A 752 7.84 6.17 -0.14
C GLY A 752 8.29 7.28 0.81
N ALA A 753 8.60 6.90 2.06
CA ALA A 753 9.24 7.78 3.03
C ALA A 753 10.50 7.11 3.58
N LEU A 754 11.58 7.87 3.73
CA LEU A 754 12.82 7.42 4.35
C LEU A 754 12.77 7.69 5.85
N ASN A 755 13.02 6.65 6.65
CA ASN A 755 13.09 6.77 8.10
C ASN A 755 14.39 7.46 8.51
N LEU A 756 14.31 8.46 9.39
CA LEU A 756 15.48 9.11 9.95
C LEU A 756 15.97 8.35 11.20
N PRO A 757 17.30 8.22 11.39
CA PRO A 757 17.90 7.67 12.59
C PRO A 757 17.49 8.41 13.87
N PRO A 758 17.43 7.73 15.04
CA PRO A 758 17.04 8.35 16.30
C PRO A 758 17.88 9.59 16.67
N GLU A 759 19.19 9.59 16.39
CA GLU A 759 20.08 10.72 16.66
C GLU A 759 19.76 11.99 15.86
N MET A 760 19.02 11.86 14.74
CA MET A 760 18.49 13.00 13.99
C MET A 760 17.17 13.51 14.54
N ALA A 761 16.43 12.68 15.28
CA ALA A 761 15.14 13.05 15.86
C ALA A 761 15.30 14.16 16.91
N ASP A 762 16.37 14.15 17.71
CA ASP A 762 16.57 15.12 18.78
C ASP A 762 16.94 16.52 18.25
N ARG A 763 17.65 16.62 17.11
CA ARG A 763 17.89 17.92 16.44
C ARG A 763 16.69 18.43 15.64
N ALA A 764 15.72 17.57 15.34
CA ALA A 764 14.39 17.96 14.89
C ALA A 764 13.40 18.18 16.06
N ARG A 765 13.86 18.07 17.32
CA ARG A 765 13.07 18.15 18.55
C ARG A 765 13.73 19.02 19.64
N GLU A 766 14.48 20.04 19.26
CA GLU A 766 14.49 21.26 20.07
C GLU A 766 13.28 22.10 19.66
N PRO A 767 12.13 22.03 20.37
CA PRO A 767 11.19 23.15 20.30
C PRO A 767 11.92 24.39 20.83
N PRO A 768 11.63 25.60 20.28
CA PRO A 768 12.11 26.82 20.89
C PRO A 768 11.69 26.85 22.37
N SER A 769 12.52 27.47 23.21
CA SER A 769 12.31 27.52 24.66
C SER A 769 10.87 27.93 24.99
N ALA A 770 10.29 27.39 26.07
CA ALA A 770 8.87 27.53 26.42
C ALA A 770 8.39 28.98 26.75
N ALA A 771 9.19 30.00 26.43
CA ALA A 771 8.80 31.40 26.34
C ALA A 771 8.25 31.79 24.94
N ASP A 772 8.65 31.10 23.87
CA ASP A 772 8.25 31.40 22.47
C ASP A 772 7.28 30.34 21.93
N ALA A 773 6.09 30.29 22.53
CA ALA A 773 4.99 29.49 22.02
C ALA A 773 4.32 30.16 20.80
N THR A 774 4.83 29.90 19.59
CA THR A 774 4.06 30.09 18.34
C THR A 774 3.84 28.76 17.64
N VAL A 775 2.61 28.27 17.76
CA VAL A 775 2.06 27.09 17.07
C VAL A 775 2.31 27.20 15.56
N SER A 776 2.85 26.14 14.93
CA SER A 776 2.66 25.96 13.49
C SER A 776 1.18 25.65 13.25
N THR A 777 0.46 26.61 12.67
CA THR A 777 -1.00 26.68 12.68
C THR A 777 -1.66 25.69 11.72
N SER A 778 -1.61 24.40 12.03
CA SER A 778 -2.60 23.46 11.48
C SER A 778 -3.96 23.79 12.11
N ARG A 779 -4.87 24.34 11.31
CA ARG A 779 -6.20 24.80 11.72
C ARG A 779 -6.96 23.73 12.53
N PRO A 780 -7.57 24.05 13.69
CA PRO A 780 -8.22 23.07 14.55
C PRO A 780 -9.63 22.70 14.05
N VAL A 781 -9.72 22.15 12.83
CA VAL A 781 -10.97 21.87 12.10
C VAL A 781 -11.99 21.07 12.91
N THR A 782 -11.59 19.99 13.60
CA THR A 782 -12.52 19.20 14.43
C THR A 782 -13.16 20.05 15.51
N ARG A 783 -12.39 20.94 16.13
CA ARG A 783 -12.87 21.86 17.15
C ARG A 783 -13.79 22.93 16.57
N GLU A 784 -13.39 23.55 15.46
CA GLU A 784 -14.20 24.56 14.75
C GLU A 784 -15.57 24.00 14.32
N PHE A 785 -15.65 22.75 13.85
CA PHE A 785 -16.93 22.09 13.60
C PHE A 785 -17.72 21.79 14.87
N SER A 786 -17.06 21.42 15.98
CA SER A 786 -17.75 21.18 17.25
C SER A 786 -18.34 22.46 17.85
N ASP A 787 -17.62 23.56 17.80
CA ASP A 787 -18.11 24.88 18.20
C ASP A 787 -19.23 25.36 17.25
N PHE A 788 -19.08 25.19 15.93
CA PHE A 788 -20.15 25.48 14.94
C PHE A 788 -21.46 24.73 15.23
N VAL A 789 -21.39 23.42 15.48
CA VAL A 789 -22.57 22.62 15.83
C VAL A 789 -23.17 23.12 17.15
N HIS A 790 -22.36 23.43 18.16
CA HIS A 790 -22.84 23.97 19.44
C HIS A 790 -23.55 25.33 19.28
N ASP A 791 -22.92 26.28 18.60
CA ASP A 791 -23.29 27.70 18.61
C ASP A 791 -24.41 28.08 17.63
N THR A 792 -24.57 27.35 16.51
CA THR A 792 -25.51 27.75 15.43
C THR A 792 -26.95 27.85 15.95
N THR A 793 -27.64 28.95 15.68
CA THR A 793 -29.08 29.12 15.97
C THR A 793 -29.91 29.18 14.69
N LEU A 794 -31.24 29.31 14.81
CA LEU A 794 -32.13 29.41 13.65
C LEU A 794 -31.90 30.70 12.85
N GLU A 795 -31.51 31.77 13.55
CA GLU A 795 -31.22 33.09 12.98
C GLU A 795 -29.98 33.10 12.07
N ASP A 796 -29.07 32.12 12.21
CA ASP A 796 -27.90 31.95 11.34
C ASP A 796 -28.25 31.31 9.97
N ILE A 797 -29.46 30.75 9.82
CA ILE A 797 -29.85 29.94 8.66
C ILE A 797 -30.72 30.80 7.73
N PRO A 798 -30.27 31.12 6.50
CA PRO A 798 -31.07 31.86 5.54
C PRO A 798 -32.38 31.16 5.18
N ILE A 799 -33.43 31.93 4.89
CA ILE A 799 -34.76 31.39 4.55
C ILE A 799 -34.70 30.37 3.40
N GLY A 800 -33.94 30.65 2.34
CA GLY A 800 -33.77 29.69 1.23
C GLY A 800 -33.04 28.39 1.60
N ALA A 801 -32.23 28.39 2.67
CA ALA A 801 -31.64 27.17 3.21
C ALA A 801 -32.65 26.37 4.05
N ILE A 802 -33.56 27.05 4.76
CA ILE A 802 -34.71 26.42 5.45
C ILE A 802 -35.64 25.76 4.42
N GLU A 803 -36.05 26.50 3.39
CA GLU A 803 -36.87 25.99 2.27
C GLU A 803 -36.22 24.77 1.62
N LYS A 804 -34.88 24.77 1.48
CA LYS A 804 -34.14 23.63 0.95
C LYS A 804 -34.17 22.40 1.87
N ILE A 805 -34.09 22.58 3.19
CA ILE A 805 -34.24 21.48 4.16
C ILE A 805 -35.64 20.88 4.09
N GLU A 806 -36.68 21.71 3.92
CA GLU A 806 -38.06 21.25 3.76
C GLU A 806 -38.23 20.37 2.49
N GLU A 807 -37.61 20.73 1.37
CA GLU A 807 -37.57 19.86 0.17
C GLU A 807 -36.90 18.51 0.45
N LEU A 808 -35.70 18.55 1.05
CA LEU A 808 -34.88 17.37 1.33
C LEU A 808 -35.58 16.42 2.31
N LEU A 809 -36.31 16.98 3.28
CA LEU A 809 -37.10 16.23 4.26
C LEU A 809 -38.34 15.57 3.64
N ILE A 810 -39.06 16.29 2.77
CA ILE A 810 -40.16 15.72 1.97
C ILE A 810 -39.64 14.56 1.13
N ASP A 811 -38.53 14.77 0.40
CA ASP A 811 -37.96 13.74 -0.47
C ASP A 811 -37.53 12.49 0.30
N HIS A 812 -36.77 12.67 1.39
CA HIS A 812 -36.29 11.58 2.24
C HIS A 812 -37.44 10.73 2.80
N ILE A 813 -38.47 11.36 3.38
CA ILE A 813 -39.61 10.62 3.95
C ILE A 813 -40.37 9.88 2.85
N GLY A 814 -40.51 10.47 1.66
CA GLY A 814 -41.16 9.84 0.50
C GLY A 814 -40.41 8.62 -0.02
N VAL A 815 -39.11 8.77 -0.26
CA VAL A 815 -38.24 7.69 -0.74
C VAL A 815 -38.14 6.57 0.29
N ALA A 816 -37.92 6.90 1.56
CA ALA A 816 -37.79 5.90 2.63
C ALA A 816 -39.10 5.11 2.85
N SER A 817 -40.25 5.77 2.82
CA SER A 817 -41.55 5.09 3.00
C SER A 817 -41.91 4.23 1.79
N GLY A 818 -41.66 4.72 0.57
CA GLY A 818 -41.79 3.94 -0.66
C GLY A 818 -40.90 2.68 -0.64
N ALA A 819 -39.65 2.84 -0.20
CA ALA A 819 -38.70 1.73 -0.11
C ALA A 819 -39.03 0.73 1.01
N ALA A 820 -39.52 1.19 2.16
CA ALA A 820 -39.97 0.31 3.24
C ALA A 820 -41.01 -0.71 2.75
N MET A 821 -41.93 -0.28 1.87
CA MET A 821 -42.99 -1.12 1.29
C MET A 821 -42.56 -1.91 0.05
N HIS A 822 -41.79 -1.31 -0.86
CA HIS A 822 -41.60 -1.85 -2.21
C HIS A 822 -40.16 -2.21 -2.59
N ALA A 823 -39.15 -1.87 -1.78
CA ALA A 823 -37.79 -2.35 -2.03
C ALA A 823 -37.67 -3.82 -1.59
N GLU A 824 -37.08 -4.62 -2.45
CA GLU A 824 -36.90 -6.06 -2.28
C GLU A 824 -36.00 -6.41 -1.07
N SER A 825 -35.12 -5.49 -0.68
CA SER A 825 -34.24 -5.62 0.48
C SER A 825 -34.92 -5.38 1.83
N SER A 826 -36.00 -4.59 1.88
CA SER A 826 -36.58 -4.09 3.14
C SER A 826 -37.09 -5.22 4.04
N LYS A 827 -37.72 -6.24 3.44
CA LYS A 827 -38.19 -7.44 4.17
C LYS A 827 -37.04 -8.20 4.85
N ALA A 828 -35.87 -8.26 4.21
CA ALA A 828 -34.70 -8.93 4.77
C ALA A 828 -34.11 -8.13 5.94
N PHE A 829 -34.03 -6.79 5.82
CA PHE A 829 -33.54 -5.91 6.88
C PHE A 829 -34.45 -5.97 8.12
N ILE A 830 -35.77 -5.86 7.94
CA ILE A 830 -36.75 -5.98 9.04
C ILE A 830 -36.64 -7.36 9.70
N LYS A 831 -36.59 -8.45 8.92
CA LYS A 831 -36.43 -9.81 9.46
C LYS A 831 -35.15 -9.96 10.30
N ALA A 832 -34.03 -9.39 9.84
CA ALA A 832 -32.76 -9.43 10.58
C ALA A 832 -32.85 -8.68 11.92
N THR A 833 -33.41 -7.47 11.94
CA THR A 833 -33.57 -6.72 13.21
C THR A 833 -34.51 -7.42 14.20
N ARG A 834 -35.57 -8.08 13.71
CA ARG A 834 -36.45 -8.93 14.54
C ARG A 834 -35.73 -10.15 15.12
N ALA A 835 -34.89 -10.81 14.33
CA ALA A 835 -34.13 -11.99 14.77
C ALA A 835 -33.02 -11.69 15.80
N LEU A 836 -32.66 -10.42 15.97
CA LEU A 836 -31.70 -9.92 16.96
C LEU A 836 -32.38 -9.27 18.18
N ASP A 837 -33.70 -9.43 18.33
CA ASP A 837 -34.54 -8.83 19.39
C ASP A 837 -34.42 -7.30 19.52
N LEU A 838 -34.09 -6.60 18.43
CA LEU A 838 -33.86 -5.14 18.42
C LEU A 838 -35.17 -4.30 18.43
N GLN A 839 -36.30 -4.90 18.78
CA GLN A 839 -37.64 -4.29 18.85
C GLN A 839 -38.07 -3.87 20.27
N GLY A 840 -37.13 -3.30 21.03
CA GLY A 840 -37.33 -2.96 22.45
C GLY A 840 -37.58 -1.47 22.76
N GLY A 841 -38.21 -0.69 21.88
CA GLY A 841 -38.29 0.77 22.04
C GLY A 841 -39.58 1.45 21.57
N GLN A 842 -39.54 2.78 21.48
CA GLN A 842 -40.69 3.63 21.12
C GLN A 842 -40.44 4.47 19.85
N SER A 843 -39.33 4.24 19.14
CA SER A 843 -38.97 5.00 17.95
C SER A 843 -39.64 4.44 16.70
N THR A 844 -40.13 5.33 15.84
CA THR A 844 -40.86 4.98 14.62
C THR A 844 -39.92 4.54 13.51
N VAL A 845 -40.15 3.32 13.01
CA VAL A 845 -39.70 2.91 11.68
C VAL A 845 -40.82 3.15 10.68
N TYR A 846 -40.52 3.77 9.54
CA TYR A 846 -41.51 4.08 8.50
C TYR A 846 -42.31 2.83 8.13
N THR A 847 -43.65 2.95 8.08
CA THR A 847 -44.64 1.88 7.85
C THR A 847 -44.64 0.67 8.80
N GLN A 848 -43.71 0.60 9.76
CA GLN A 848 -43.63 -0.46 10.78
C GLN A 848 -44.06 0.00 12.18
N GLY A 849 -44.02 1.32 12.45
CA GLY A 849 -44.52 1.93 13.67
C GLY A 849 -43.51 2.05 14.83
N PRO A 850 -43.96 2.58 15.99
CA PRO A 850 -43.10 3.00 17.11
C PRO A 850 -42.78 1.84 18.07
N THR A 851 -41.99 0.87 17.60
CA THR A 851 -41.63 -0.34 18.38
C THR A 851 -40.12 -0.60 18.48
N PHE A 852 -39.29 0.25 17.87
CA PHE A 852 -37.85 0.01 17.74
C PHE A 852 -37.05 0.88 18.71
N SER A 853 -35.83 0.44 19.05
CA SER A 853 -34.86 1.30 19.74
C SER A 853 -34.34 2.40 18.80
N MET A 854 -33.88 3.54 19.33
CA MET A 854 -33.41 4.66 18.48
C MET A 854 -32.34 4.24 17.45
N PRO A 855 -31.25 3.51 17.81
CA PRO A 855 -30.24 3.12 16.82
C PRO A 855 -30.80 2.20 15.73
N THR A 856 -31.73 1.29 16.08
CA THR A 856 -32.37 0.37 15.12
C THR A 856 -33.35 1.09 14.20
N ALA A 857 -34.11 2.05 14.74
CA ALA A 857 -35.03 2.86 13.95
C ALA A 857 -34.26 3.73 12.93
N ALA A 858 -33.18 4.36 13.37
CA ALA A 858 -32.28 5.13 12.52
C ALA A 858 -31.64 4.26 11.42
N LEU A 859 -31.17 3.04 11.78
CA LEU A 859 -30.62 2.07 10.84
C LEU A 859 -31.60 1.75 9.70
N LEU A 860 -32.82 1.34 10.06
CA LEU A 860 -33.83 0.92 9.09
C LEU A 860 -34.31 2.10 8.23
N ASN A 861 -34.62 3.24 8.84
CA ASN A 861 -35.09 4.43 8.12
C ASN A 861 -34.05 4.95 7.11
N ALA A 862 -32.77 5.03 7.49
CA ALA A 862 -31.69 5.40 6.58
C ALA A 862 -31.43 4.34 5.50
N ALA A 863 -31.51 3.06 5.85
CA ALA A 863 -31.37 1.98 4.86
C ALA A 863 -32.50 1.98 3.83
N PHE A 864 -33.73 2.29 4.24
CA PHE A 864 -34.87 2.46 3.33
C PHE A 864 -34.69 3.70 2.44
N ALA A 865 -34.33 4.86 3.00
CA ALA A 865 -34.06 6.08 2.24
C ALA A 865 -33.07 5.83 1.08
N HIS A 866 -32.02 5.05 1.34
CA HIS A 866 -30.97 4.78 0.36
C HIS A 866 -31.21 3.51 -0.49
N SER A 867 -32.33 2.80 -0.30
CA SER A 867 -32.63 1.54 -1.02
C SER A 867 -33.03 1.75 -2.47
N PHE A 868 -33.82 2.79 -2.76
CA PHE A 868 -34.19 3.14 -4.13
C PHE A 868 -33.09 3.85 -4.91
N ASP A 869 -31.99 4.25 -4.26
CA ASP A 869 -30.98 5.16 -4.82
C ASP A 869 -31.61 6.43 -5.43
N PHE A 870 -32.71 6.87 -4.83
CA PHE A 870 -33.59 7.95 -5.31
C PHE A 870 -33.57 9.16 -4.38
N ASP A 871 -32.79 9.07 -3.32
CA ASP A 871 -32.48 10.06 -2.32
C ASP A 871 -31.57 11.20 -2.84
N ASP A 872 -31.27 12.15 -1.97
CA ASP A 872 -30.52 13.35 -2.26
C ASP A 872 -29.06 13.09 -2.62
N THR A 873 -28.42 14.02 -3.34
CA THR A 873 -27.02 13.85 -3.76
C THR A 873 -26.28 15.18 -3.85
N PHE A 874 -25.06 15.21 -3.33
CA PHE A 874 -24.18 16.37 -3.35
C PHE A 874 -23.01 16.10 -4.30
N ALA A 875 -23.09 16.66 -5.52
CA ALA A 875 -22.20 16.34 -6.62
C ALA A 875 -20.71 16.55 -6.28
N ALA A 876 -20.37 17.70 -5.69
CA ALA A 876 -18.99 18.08 -5.38
C ALA A 876 -18.29 17.19 -4.32
N GLY A 877 -19.05 16.37 -3.57
CA GLY A 877 -18.51 15.39 -2.63
C GLY A 877 -18.84 13.94 -2.98
N ALA A 878 -19.48 13.72 -4.14
CA ALA A 878 -20.01 12.43 -4.59
C ALA A 878 -20.71 11.64 -3.47
N SER A 879 -21.58 12.28 -2.70
CA SER A 879 -22.21 11.71 -1.49
C SER A 879 -23.73 11.86 -1.49
N HIS A 880 -24.38 11.10 -0.61
CA HIS A 880 -25.80 11.23 -0.30
C HIS A 880 -25.95 11.68 1.17
N PRO A 881 -25.83 12.99 1.45
CA PRO A 881 -25.75 13.50 2.83
C PRO A 881 -27.01 13.20 3.65
N GLY A 882 -28.21 13.43 3.11
CA GLY A 882 -29.47 13.28 3.83
C GLY A 882 -29.78 11.87 4.31
N ALA A 883 -29.32 10.85 3.59
CA ALA A 883 -29.65 9.44 3.83
C ALA A 883 -29.41 8.98 5.28
N ALA A 884 -28.25 9.29 5.86
CA ALA A 884 -27.95 8.96 7.26
C ALA A 884 -28.46 10.04 8.23
N LEU A 885 -28.28 11.33 7.90
CA LEU A 885 -28.48 12.41 8.86
C LEU A 885 -29.95 12.70 9.14
N ILE A 886 -30.84 12.68 8.12
CA ILE A 886 -32.27 12.96 8.32
C ILE A 886 -32.91 11.86 9.18
N ALA A 887 -32.60 10.60 8.89
CA ALA A 887 -33.09 9.47 9.66
C ALA A 887 -32.65 9.54 11.14
N ALA A 888 -31.38 9.87 11.39
CA ALA A 888 -30.85 10.06 12.73
C ALA A 888 -31.51 11.25 13.46
N ALA A 889 -31.65 12.40 12.78
CA ALA A 889 -32.26 13.61 13.32
C ALA A 889 -33.74 13.40 13.67
N LEU A 890 -34.53 12.80 12.78
CA LEU A 890 -35.96 12.53 13.01
C LEU A 890 -36.18 11.60 14.20
N VAL A 891 -35.41 10.52 14.31
CA VAL A 891 -35.51 9.57 15.43
C VAL A 891 -35.10 10.22 16.75
N GLN A 892 -34.06 11.06 16.76
CA GLN A 892 -33.66 11.78 17.98
C GLN A 892 -34.67 12.88 18.36
N ALA A 893 -35.24 13.57 17.38
CA ALA A 893 -36.25 14.61 17.59
C ALA A 893 -37.59 14.02 18.05
N GLU A 894 -37.97 12.83 17.58
CA GLU A 894 -39.13 12.08 18.09
C GLU A 894 -38.97 11.75 19.57
N ALA A 895 -37.82 11.19 19.94
CA ALA A 895 -37.51 10.78 21.31
C ALA A 895 -37.45 11.96 22.30
N LEU A 896 -37.09 13.15 21.83
CA LEU A 896 -37.06 14.39 22.62
C LEU A 896 -38.35 15.22 22.53
N VAL A 897 -39.28 14.84 21.64
CA VAL A 897 -40.46 15.65 21.29
C VAL A 897 -40.06 17.08 20.88
N SER A 898 -38.99 17.18 20.08
CA SER A 898 -38.39 18.45 19.67
C SER A 898 -39.31 19.25 18.74
N THR A 899 -39.18 20.59 18.79
CA THR A 899 -39.91 21.49 17.91
C THR A 899 -39.41 21.39 16.46
N GLY A 900 -40.24 21.81 15.49
CA GLY A 900 -39.81 21.93 14.10
C GLY A 900 -38.60 22.86 13.91
N GLN A 901 -38.47 23.90 14.74
CA GLN A 901 -37.31 24.81 14.74
C GLN A 901 -36.02 24.11 15.21
N ASP A 902 -36.06 23.35 16.31
CA ASP A 902 -34.90 22.56 16.77
C ASP A 902 -34.47 21.54 15.69
N LEU A 903 -35.44 20.90 15.02
CA LEU A 903 -35.19 19.94 13.93
C LEU A 903 -34.54 20.62 12.71
N LEU A 904 -35.03 21.77 12.27
CA LEU A 904 -34.46 22.52 11.14
C LEU A 904 -32.99 22.90 11.39
N VAL A 905 -32.67 23.39 12.59
CA VAL A 905 -31.28 23.73 12.96
C VAL A 905 -30.38 22.48 12.98
N ALA A 906 -30.87 21.38 13.55
CA ALA A 906 -30.13 20.12 13.60
C ALA A 906 -29.85 19.53 12.21
N LEU A 907 -30.84 19.59 11.31
CA LEU A 907 -30.67 19.20 9.91
C LEU A 907 -29.64 20.09 9.21
N ALA A 908 -29.72 21.42 9.36
CA ALA A 908 -28.78 22.36 8.74
C ALA A 908 -27.32 22.09 9.13
N VAL A 909 -27.02 21.97 10.42
CA VAL A 909 -25.63 21.72 10.89
C VAL A 909 -25.13 20.34 10.50
N GLY A 910 -26.00 19.31 10.54
CA GLY A 910 -25.65 17.95 10.12
C GLY A 910 -25.33 17.88 8.63
N TYR A 911 -26.15 18.55 7.80
CA TYR A 911 -25.91 18.69 6.37
C TYR A 911 -24.58 19.38 6.10
N GLU A 912 -24.35 20.54 6.72
CA GLU A 912 -23.19 21.38 6.45
C GLU A 912 -21.87 20.67 6.81
N VAL A 913 -21.82 19.97 7.95
CA VAL A 913 -20.68 19.09 8.31
C VAL A 913 -20.48 17.98 7.27
N SER A 914 -21.55 17.27 6.89
CA SER A 914 -21.48 16.14 5.96
C SER A 914 -20.99 16.54 4.57
N VAL A 915 -21.52 17.63 4.00
CA VAL A 915 -21.15 18.06 2.63
C VAL A 915 -19.76 18.66 2.57
N ARG A 916 -19.33 19.38 3.62
CA ARG A 916 -17.96 19.92 3.74
C ARG A 916 -16.92 18.81 3.76
N LEU A 917 -17.14 17.79 4.59
CA LEU A 917 -16.27 16.61 4.67
C LEU A 917 -16.28 15.80 3.37
N ALA A 918 -17.44 15.62 2.74
CA ALA A 918 -17.54 14.94 1.44
C ALA A 918 -16.81 15.71 0.33
N ARG A 919 -16.95 17.05 0.27
CA ARG A 919 -16.24 17.92 -0.68
C ARG A 919 -14.72 17.78 -0.57
N ALA A 920 -14.19 17.72 0.66
CA ALA A 920 -12.76 17.59 0.90
C ALA A 920 -12.20 16.18 0.58
N MET A 921 -13.03 15.14 0.56
CA MET A 921 -12.64 13.83 0.01
C MET A 921 -12.71 13.78 -1.51
N GLY A 922 -13.65 14.50 -2.12
CA GLY A 922 -13.97 14.39 -3.56
C GLY A 922 -14.21 12.93 -3.96
N THR A 923 -13.76 12.54 -5.15
CA THR A 923 -13.79 11.13 -5.61
C THR A 923 -12.67 10.26 -5.04
N GLY A 924 -11.76 10.81 -4.22
CA GLY A 924 -10.59 10.11 -3.66
C GLY A 924 -10.97 8.89 -2.81
N GLY A 925 -12.05 8.98 -2.03
CA GLY A 925 -12.56 7.86 -1.21
C GLY A 925 -12.92 6.62 -2.04
N TYR A 926 -13.53 6.79 -3.21
CA TYR A 926 -13.87 5.70 -4.12
C TYR A 926 -12.65 4.95 -4.64
N SER A 927 -11.57 5.67 -4.97
CA SER A 927 -10.31 5.05 -5.42
C SER A 927 -9.64 4.17 -4.35
N ARG A 928 -9.94 4.42 -3.07
CA ARG A 928 -9.48 3.64 -1.91
C ARG A 928 -10.53 2.61 -1.43
N GLY A 929 -11.60 2.40 -2.20
CA GLY A 929 -12.65 1.42 -1.93
C GLY A 929 -13.71 1.84 -0.91
N PHE A 930 -13.77 3.11 -0.52
CA PHE A 930 -14.69 3.62 0.52
C PHE A 930 -15.88 4.40 -0.05
N HIS A 931 -17.07 4.21 0.53
CA HIS A 931 -18.30 4.87 0.11
C HIS A 931 -18.56 6.17 0.90
N ASN A 932 -18.25 7.32 0.29
CA ASN A 932 -18.33 8.67 0.86
C ASN A 932 -19.60 8.96 1.68
N THR A 933 -20.76 8.52 1.19
CA THR A 933 -22.08 8.64 1.84
C THR A 933 -22.08 8.22 3.31
N SER A 934 -21.35 7.16 3.66
CA SER A 934 -21.33 6.61 5.02
C SER A 934 -20.12 7.09 5.82
N THR A 935 -18.94 7.21 5.18
CA THR A 935 -17.74 7.72 5.84
C THR A 935 -17.89 9.19 6.28
N ALA A 936 -18.45 10.06 5.43
CA ALA A 936 -18.79 11.44 5.82
C ALA A 936 -20.14 11.52 6.56
N GLY A 937 -21.13 10.72 6.17
CA GLY A 937 -22.49 10.79 6.71
C GLY A 937 -22.61 10.52 8.22
N VAL A 938 -21.72 9.70 8.79
CA VAL A 938 -21.67 9.48 10.25
C VAL A 938 -21.39 10.77 11.03
N TYR A 939 -20.52 11.65 10.51
CA TYR A 939 -20.26 12.95 11.14
C TYR A 939 -21.47 13.89 11.07
N GLY A 940 -22.18 13.91 9.94
CA GLY A 940 -23.42 14.68 9.80
C GLY A 940 -24.53 14.19 10.73
N ALA A 941 -24.68 12.87 10.87
CA ALA A 941 -25.62 12.25 11.80
C ALA A 941 -25.26 12.55 13.28
N VAL A 942 -23.98 12.46 13.65
CA VAL A 942 -23.49 12.84 14.99
C VAL A 942 -23.76 14.31 15.27
N ALA A 943 -23.47 15.21 14.33
CA ALA A 943 -23.74 16.64 14.47
C ALA A 943 -25.23 16.94 14.69
N ALA A 944 -26.12 16.32 13.92
CA ALA A 944 -27.57 16.51 14.07
C ALA A 944 -28.09 15.98 15.42
N ILE A 945 -27.71 14.77 15.84
CA ILE A 945 -28.08 14.21 17.14
C ILE A 945 -27.56 15.12 18.27
N ALA A 946 -26.28 15.49 18.23
CA ALA A 946 -25.67 16.31 19.27
C ALA A 946 -26.29 17.72 19.37
N LYS A 947 -26.74 18.29 18.24
CA LYS A 947 -27.48 19.56 18.23
C LYS A 947 -28.83 19.46 18.92
N LEU A 948 -29.62 18.43 18.59
CA LEU A 948 -30.92 18.19 19.24
C LEU A 948 -30.77 17.97 20.76
N ARG A 949 -29.71 17.27 21.16
CA ARG A 949 -29.36 17.03 22.57
C ARG A 949 -28.68 18.22 23.26
N LYS A 950 -28.37 19.30 22.53
CA LYS A 950 -27.76 20.55 23.03
C LYS A 950 -26.43 20.31 23.76
N LEU A 951 -25.62 19.40 23.23
CA LEU A 951 -24.34 19.00 23.82
C LEU A 951 -23.31 20.15 23.79
N PRO A 952 -22.42 20.26 24.80
CA PRO A 952 -21.29 21.17 24.75
C PRO A 952 -20.30 20.73 23.66
N ALA A 953 -19.61 21.70 23.04
CA ALA A 953 -18.63 21.45 21.98
C ALA A 953 -17.55 20.40 22.35
N THR A 954 -17.17 20.28 23.62
CA THR A 954 -16.22 19.24 24.09
C THR A 954 -16.79 17.81 23.97
N GLN A 955 -18.10 17.60 24.16
CA GLN A 955 -18.73 16.30 23.94
C GLN A 955 -18.96 16.05 22.44
N ILE A 956 -19.22 17.09 21.65
CA ILE A 956 -19.31 16.99 20.18
C ILE A 956 -17.94 16.56 19.60
N GLU A 957 -16.85 17.16 20.09
CA GLU A 957 -15.48 16.83 19.70
C GLU A 957 -15.14 15.36 20.01
N ASN A 958 -15.52 14.87 21.20
CA ASN A 958 -15.43 13.45 21.55
C ASN A 958 -16.28 12.56 20.65
N ALA A 959 -17.52 12.95 20.34
CA ALA A 959 -18.41 12.17 19.48
C ALA A 959 -17.87 12.10 18.03
N PHE A 960 -17.26 13.16 17.50
CA PHE A 960 -16.52 13.14 16.24
C PHE A 960 -15.26 12.26 16.32
N GLY A 961 -14.55 12.25 17.44
CA GLY A 961 -13.46 11.32 17.72
C GLY A 961 -13.88 9.85 17.65
N LEU A 962 -15.06 9.52 18.18
CA LEU A 962 -15.64 8.17 18.10
C LEU A 962 -16.17 7.86 16.69
N ALA A 963 -16.76 8.84 16.00
CA ALA A 963 -17.24 8.71 14.63
C ALA A 963 -16.12 8.35 13.64
N GLY A 964 -14.89 8.85 13.87
CA GLY A 964 -13.70 8.47 13.10
C GLY A 964 -13.44 6.96 13.08
N SER A 965 -13.71 6.27 14.18
CA SER A 965 -13.61 4.80 14.30
C SER A 965 -14.81 4.03 13.73
N ARG A 966 -15.89 4.71 13.34
CA ARG A 966 -17.10 4.12 12.74
C ARG A 966 -17.29 4.47 11.26
N ALA A 967 -16.58 5.49 10.77
CA ALA A 967 -16.53 5.88 9.37
C ALA A 967 -16.14 4.69 8.48
N SER A 968 -17.12 4.14 7.76
CA SER A 968 -16.98 2.88 7.03
C SER A 968 -17.94 2.81 5.84
N GLY A 969 -17.85 1.73 5.06
CA GLY A 969 -18.69 1.47 3.89
C GLY A 969 -17.83 1.11 2.68
N SER A 970 -17.96 -0.11 2.16
CA SER A 970 -17.09 -0.65 1.11
C SER A 970 -17.75 -0.58 -0.27
N MET A 971 -17.03 -0.09 -1.27
CA MET A 971 -17.48 -0.03 -2.68
C MET A 971 -17.61 -1.42 -3.33
N GLN A 972 -17.23 -2.50 -2.64
CA GLN A 972 -17.29 -3.89 -3.14
C GLN A 972 -18.70 -4.34 -3.57
N PHE A 973 -19.77 -3.64 -3.15
CA PHE A 973 -21.14 -3.93 -3.57
C PHE A 973 -21.35 -3.87 -5.10
N LEU A 974 -20.49 -3.16 -5.84
CA LEU A 974 -20.55 -3.04 -7.30
C LEU A 974 -20.24 -4.36 -8.04
N GLU A 975 -19.57 -5.32 -7.40
CA GLU A 975 -19.20 -6.59 -8.04
C GLU A 975 -20.38 -7.56 -8.21
N ASN A 976 -21.44 -7.43 -7.38
CA ASN A 976 -22.60 -8.35 -7.39
C ASN A 976 -23.94 -7.68 -7.05
N GLY A 977 -24.01 -6.35 -7.08
CA GLY A 977 -25.23 -5.60 -6.76
C GLY A 977 -25.71 -5.78 -5.31
N ALA A 978 -24.78 -5.93 -4.35
CA ALA A 978 -25.15 -6.27 -2.98
C ALA A 978 -25.87 -5.12 -2.23
N TRP A 979 -26.85 -5.50 -1.42
CA TRP A 979 -27.65 -4.56 -0.63
C TRP A 979 -26.88 -3.87 0.53
N ASN A 980 -25.63 -4.22 0.80
CA ASN A 980 -24.82 -3.47 1.78
C ASN A 980 -24.64 -2.00 1.37
N LYS A 981 -24.67 -1.68 0.06
CA LYS A 981 -24.85 -0.31 -0.45
C LYS A 981 -25.92 0.44 0.34
N ARG A 982 -27.11 -0.16 0.41
CA ARG A 982 -28.32 0.40 1.02
C ARG A 982 -28.15 0.52 2.55
N LEU A 983 -27.49 -0.46 3.17
CA LEU A 983 -27.20 -0.46 4.61
C LEU A 983 -26.11 0.53 5.04
N HIS A 984 -25.21 1.00 4.16
CA HIS A 984 -24.11 1.90 4.54
C HIS A 984 -24.58 3.15 5.34
N PRO A 985 -25.51 4.00 4.86
CA PRO A 985 -26.05 5.09 5.69
C PRO A 985 -26.87 4.61 6.89
N GLY A 986 -27.42 3.39 6.84
CA GLY A 986 -28.04 2.73 8.00
C GLY A 986 -27.06 2.48 9.14
N PHE A 987 -25.87 1.95 8.84
CA PHE A 987 -24.80 1.79 9.83
C PHE A 987 -24.29 3.14 10.32
N ALA A 988 -24.10 4.13 9.44
CA ALA A 988 -23.72 5.49 9.85
C ALA A 988 -24.75 6.14 10.81
N ALA A 989 -26.04 6.01 10.53
CA ALA A 989 -27.11 6.55 11.36
C ALA A 989 -27.22 5.83 12.72
N HIS A 990 -27.11 4.49 12.72
CA HIS A 990 -27.03 3.67 13.93
C HIS A 990 -25.85 4.08 14.82
N ASP A 991 -24.66 4.14 14.22
CA ASP A 991 -23.41 4.36 14.91
C ASP A 991 -23.28 5.78 15.46
N ALA A 992 -23.96 6.76 14.85
CA ALA A 992 -24.03 8.11 15.38
C ALA A 992 -24.70 8.15 16.78
N PHE A 993 -25.78 7.39 17.01
CA PHE A 993 -26.36 7.25 18.35
C PHE A 993 -25.38 6.62 19.35
N VAL A 994 -24.62 5.60 18.92
CA VAL A 994 -23.61 4.96 19.76
C VAL A 994 -22.47 5.93 20.12
N CYS A 995 -21.95 6.67 19.14
CA CYS A 995 -20.87 7.65 19.34
C CYS A 995 -21.31 8.77 20.29
N VAL A 996 -22.52 9.31 20.12
CA VAL A 996 -23.05 10.36 20.98
C VAL A 996 -23.29 9.85 22.40
N ALA A 997 -23.94 8.70 22.58
CA ALA A 997 -24.23 8.15 23.91
C ALA A 997 -22.94 7.84 24.71
N LEU A 998 -21.89 7.36 24.03
CA LEU A 998 -20.57 7.14 24.65
C LEU A 998 -19.90 8.46 25.04
N ALA A 999 -19.91 9.48 24.16
CA ALA A 999 -19.34 10.79 24.46
C ALA A 999 -20.06 11.51 25.62
N GLU A 1000 -21.39 11.38 25.71
CA GLU A 1000 -22.19 11.87 26.85
C GLU A 1000 -21.85 11.16 28.16
N ALA A 1001 -21.60 9.85 28.11
CA ALA A 1001 -21.14 9.05 29.25
C ALA A 1001 -19.68 9.36 29.67
N GLY A 1002 -19.00 10.28 28.99
CA GLY A 1002 -17.64 10.70 29.30
C GLY A 1002 -16.55 9.88 28.64
N VAL A 1003 -16.88 9.04 27.64
CA VAL A 1003 -15.86 8.35 26.84
C VAL A 1003 -15.09 9.38 26.00
N LEU A 1004 -13.77 9.42 26.20
CA LEU A 1004 -12.87 10.31 25.48
C LEU A 1004 -12.73 9.84 24.02
N GLY A 1005 -13.04 10.73 23.08
CA GLY A 1005 -12.83 10.49 21.65
C GLY A 1005 -11.43 10.89 21.21
N ALA A 1006 -11.01 10.42 20.03
CA ALA A 1006 -9.78 10.90 19.41
C ALA A 1006 -9.90 12.39 19.05
N SER A 1007 -9.10 13.26 19.69
CA SER A 1007 -8.99 14.67 19.32
C SER A 1007 -8.51 14.80 17.87
N ARG A 1008 -8.91 15.88 17.18
CA ARG A 1008 -8.51 16.15 15.79
C ARG A 1008 -8.94 15.03 14.82
N SER A 1009 -10.11 14.44 15.04
CA SER A 1009 -10.64 13.32 14.27
C SER A 1009 -10.71 13.56 12.75
N ILE A 1010 -10.82 14.82 12.32
CA ILE A 1010 -10.93 15.19 10.90
C ILE A 1010 -9.56 15.49 10.28
N GLU A 1011 -8.83 16.46 10.85
CA GLU A 1011 -7.58 17.01 10.31
C GLU A 1011 -6.30 16.39 10.89
N GLY A 1012 -6.43 15.55 11.92
CA GLY A 1012 -5.31 14.90 12.57
C GLY A 1012 -4.56 13.95 11.63
N ARG A 1013 -3.33 13.58 12.03
CA ARG A 1013 -2.43 12.74 11.23
C ARG A 1013 -3.04 11.39 10.80
N TRP A 1014 -3.89 10.81 11.64
CA TRP A 1014 -4.67 9.61 11.35
C TRP A 1014 -6.18 9.90 11.22
N GLY A 1015 -6.54 11.18 11.13
CA GLY A 1015 -7.90 11.65 11.01
C GLY A 1015 -8.48 11.40 9.63
N PHE A 1016 -9.79 11.60 9.53
CA PHE A 1016 -10.65 11.33 8.39
C PHE A 1016 -10.03 11.66 7.02
N LEU A 1017 -9.50 12.88 6.84
CA LEU A 1017 -9.00 13.30 5.53
C LEU A 1017 -7.77 12.48 5.12
N ASN A 1018 -6.84 12.26 6.03
CA ASN A 1018 -5.64 11.45 5.80
C ASN A 1018 -5.96 9.95 5.69
N ALA A 1019 -7.00 9.49 6.38
CA ALA A 1019 -7.40 8.08 6.41
C ALA A 1019 -8.20 7.66 5.17
N TYR A 1020 -9.02 8.55 4.58
CA TYR A 1020 -9.97 8.20 3.51
C TYR A 1020 -9.76 8.95 2.18
N SER A 1021 -9.01 10.07 2.12
CA SER A 1021 -8.69 10.76 0.85
C SER A 1021 -7.38 10.26 0.22
N THR A 1022 -7.23 10.47 -1.10
CA THR A 1022 -5.93 10.39 -1.81
C THR A 1022 -5.18 11.72 -1.84
N SER A 1023 -5.86 12.82 -1.52
CA SER A 1023 -5.33 14.18 -1.46
C SER A 1023 -5.95 14.90 -0.26
N PRO A 1024 -5.45 14.66 0.97
CA PRO A 1024 -6.02 15.28 2.17
C PRO A 1024 -5.84 16.81 2.12
N ASN A 1025 -6.94 17.54 2.20
CA ASN A 1025 -6.93 19.01 2.22
C ASN A 1025 -7.89 19.54 3.30
N VAL A 1026 -7.37 20.44 4.15
CA VAL A 1026 -8.11 21.10 5.26
C VAL A 1026 -8.49 22.55 4.94
N ASP A 1027 -7.91 23.13 3.87
CA ASP A 1027 -8.16 24.51 3.48
C ASP A 1027 -9.57 24.66 2.90
N GLY A 1028 -10.23 25.78 3.17
CA GLY A 1028 -11.63 25.98 2.76
C GLY A 1028 -12.66 25.13 3.51
N LEU A 1029 -12.25 24.24 4.41
CA LEU A 1029 -13.15 23.24 5.00
C LEU A 1029 -14.15 23.85 5.99
N THR A 1030 -13.66 24.71 6.89
CA THR A 1030 -14.43 25.44 7.91
C THR A 1030 -14.55 26.94 7.62
N ASP A 1031 -14.25 27.37 6.38
CA ASP A 1031 -14.42 28.76 5.96
C ASP A 1031 -15.89 29.15 5.82
N ALA A 1032 -16.20 30.39 6.17
CA ALA A 1032 -17.53 30.99 6.08
C ALA A 1032 -18.67 30.22 6.80
N LEU A 1033 -18.37 29.36 7.77
CA LEU A 1033 -19.39 28.70 8.60
C LEU A 1033 -20.39 29.72 9.19
N ARG A 1034 -21.66 29.32 9.28
CA ARG A 1034 -22.84 30.18 9.61
C ARG A 1034 -23.19 31.27 8.59
N THR A 1035 -22.32 31.56 7.61
CA THR A 1035 -22.57 32.59 6.58
C THR A 1035 -22.75 32.02 5.17
N GLU A 1036 -22.07 30.93 4.85
CA GLU A 1036 -22.21 30.16 3.63
C GLU A 1036 -22.65 28.73 3.97
N TRP A 1037 -23.76 28.30 3.34
CA TRP A 1037 -24.42 27.02 3.59
C TRP A 1037 -24.33 26.17 2.32
N LEU A 1038 -23.24 25.40 2.20
CA LEU A 1038 -22.91 24.62 1.01
C LEU A 1038 -23.93 23.53 0.69
N PHE A 1039 -24.65 23.02 1.70
CA PHE A 1039 -25.65 21.98 1.47
C PHE A 1039 -26.80 22.45 0.59
N THR A 1040 -26.99 23.77 0.41
CA THR A 1040 -28.04 24.32 -0.45
C THR A 1040 -27.93 23.87 -1.90
N SER A 1041 -26.74 23.49 -2.38
CA SER A 1041 -26.52 22.92 -3.72
C SER A 1041 -26.78 21.41 -3.81
N THR A 1042 -27.38 20.77 -2.78
CA THR A 1042 -27.71 19.34 -2.82
C THR A 1042 -28.87 19.09 -3.77
N ALA A 1043 -28.63 18.25 -4.77
CA ALA A 1043 -29.57 17.90 -5.82
C ALA A 1043 -30.57 16.84 -5.34
N LEU A 1044 -31.82 16.96 -5.79
CA LEU A 1044 -32.83 15.91 -5.64
C LEU A 1044 -32.93 15.09 -6.91
N LYS A 1045 -32.87 13.77 -6.77
CA LYS A 1045 -32.88 12.84 -7.91
C LYS A 1045 -34.28 12.76 -8.54
N PRO A 1046 -34.42 12.98 -9.87
CA PRO A 1046 -35.65 12.71 -10.63
C PRO A 1046 -35.83 11.24 -11.03
N PHE A 1047 -34.76 10.44 -11.01
CA PHE A 1047 -34.77 9.00 -11.33
C PHE A 1047 -34.17 8.16 -10.19
N PRO A 1048 -34.71 6.96 -9.89
CA PRO A 1048 -34.22 6.08 -8.82
C PRO A 1048 -32.96 5.30 -9.24
N ALA A 1049 -31.89 6.00 -9.61
CA ALA A 1049 -30.67 5.42 -10.17
C ALA A 1049 -29.43 6.25 -9.79
N CYS A 1050 -28.23 5.69 -10.02
CA CYS A 1050 -26.96 6.35 -9.71
C CYS A 1050 -26.88 7.71 -10.42
N ARG A 1051 -26.54 8.79 -9.71
CA ARG A 1051 -26.57 10.18 -10.24
C ARG A 1051 -25.79 10.32 -11.55
N MET A 1052 -24.70 9.56 -11.67
CA MET A 1052 -23.81 9.46 -12.83
C MET A 1052 -24.48 8.92 -14.11
N THR A 1053 -25.72 8.42 -14.03
CA THR A 1053 -26.51 7.99 -15.21
C THR A 1053 -27.54 9.03 -15.68
N HIS A 1054 -27.84 10.06 -14.88
CA HIS A 1054 -29.05 10.89 -15.07
C HIS A 1054 -29.02 11.68 -16.37
N SER A 1055 -27.87 12.29 -16.71
CA SER A 1055 -27.69 13.01 -17.98
C SER A 1055 -27.95 12.11 -19.19
N ALA A 1056 -27.56 10.84 -19.11
CA ALA A 1056 -27.76 9.87 -20.17
C ALA A 1056 -29.23 9.39 -20.26
N ILE A 1057 -29.93 9.26 -19.14
CA ILE A 1057 -31.38 8.97 -19.08
C ILE A 1057 -32.16 10.06 -19.81
N GLU A 1058 -31.88 11.34 -19.50
CA GLU A 1058 -32.56 12.49 -20.10
C GLU A 1058 -32.28 12.58 -21.60
N LEU A 1059 -31.01 12.44 -22.01
CA LEU A 1059 -30.62 12.44 -23.41
C LEU A 1059 -31.30 11.30 -24.18
N ALA A 1060 -31.23 10.07 -23.68
CA ALA A 1060 -31.82 8.89 -24.32
C ALA A 1060 -33.32 9.04 -24.54
N ALA A 1061 -34.08 9.45 -23.51
CA ALA A 1061 -35.52 9.67 -23.64
C ALA A 1061 -35.85 10.83 -24.60
N SER A 1062 -35.07 11.93 -24.56
CA SER A 1062 -35.29 13.08 -25.47
C SER A 1062 -35.00 12.75 -26.94
N MET A 1063 -34.09 11.82 -27.19
CA MET A 1063 -33.72 11.36 -28.53
C MET A 1063 -34.69 10.31 -29.04
N ALA A 1064 -35.12 9.35 -28.21
CA ALA A 1064 -36.15 8.38 -28.55
C ALA A 1064 -37.47 9.03 -28.96
N ALA A 1065 -37.87 10.13 -28.30
CA ALA A 1065 -39.06 10.91 -28.68
C ALA A 1065 -38.99 11.55 -30.09
N LYS A 1066 -37.81 11.57 -30.73
CA LYS A 1066 -37.58 12.10 -32.09
C LYS A 1066 -37.36 10.99 -33.14
N TYR A 1067 -36.96 9.79 -32.73
CA TYR A 1067 -36.63 8.67 -33.61
C TYR A 1067 -37.42 7.42 -33.20
N GLU A 1068 -38.45 7.06 -33.99
CA GLU A 1068 -39.31 5.91 -33.70
C GLU A 1068 -38.59 4.55 -33.77
N ASP A 1069 -37.55 4.44 -34.61
CA ASP A 1069 -36.75 3.22 -34.77
C ASP A 1069 -35.69 3.07 -33.68
N CYS A 1070 -35.48 1.83 -33.21
CA CYS A 1070 -34.36 1.49 -32.34
C CYS A 1070 -33.01 1.77 -33.03
N PRO A 1071 -32.01 2.31 -32.32
CA PRO A 1071 -30.71 2.65 -32.90
C PRO A 1071 -29.94 1.40 -33.34
N ALA A 1072 -29.05 1.57 -34.32
CA ALA A 1072 -28.10 0.53 -34.69
C ALA A 1072 -26.93 0.48 -33.68
N LYS A 1073 -26.48 1.66 -33.22
CA LYS A 1073 -25.51 1.82 -32.13
C LYS A 1073 -25.76 3.14 -31.39
N LEU A 1074 -25.53 3.14 -30.08
CA LEU A 1074 -25.36 4.36 -29.28
C LEU A 1074 -23.93 4.38 -28.74
N ILE A 1075 -23.21 5.49 -28.94
CA ILE A 1075 -21.88 5.70 -28.37
C ILE A 1075 -22.02 6.76 -27.28
N VAL A 1076 -21.64 6.40 -26.05
CA VAL A 1076 -21.81 7.22 -24.85
C VAL A 1076 -20.42 7.59 -24.30
N ARG A 1077 -20.14 8.88 -24.12
CA ARG A 1077 -18.92 9.35 -23.44
C ARG A 1077 -19.27 9.89 -22.06
N LEU A 1078 -18.44 9.56 -21.08
CA LEU A 1078 -18.54 9.95 -19.67
C LEU A 1078 -17.18 10.44 -19.16
N SER A 1079 -17.18 11.18 -18.06
CA SER A 1079 -15.96 11.40 -17.28
C SER A 1079 -15.37 10.05 -16.79
N PRO A 1080 -14.05 9.94 -16.54
CA PRO A 1080 -13.43 8.70 -16.05
C PRO A 1080 -14.03 8.18 -14.73
N ALA A 1081 -14.43 9.08 -13.83
CA ALA A 1081 -15.08 8.72 -12.57
C ALA A 1081 -16.47 8.08 -12.81
N CYS A 1082 -17.31 8.69 -13.65
CA CYS A 1082 -18.60 8.13 -14.02
C CYS A 1082 -18.46 6.80 -14.77
N TYR A 1083 -17.47 6.69 -15.66
CA TYR A 1083 -17.18 5.43 -16.36
C TYR A 1083 -16.84 4.30 -15.38
N ALA A 1084 -15.96 4.53 -14.40
CA ALA A 1084 -15.60 3.51 -13.42
C ALA A 1084 -16.83 2.97 -12.66
N ILE A 1085 -17.71 3.88 -12.20
CA ILE A 1085 -18.86 3.51 -11.37
C ILE A 1085 -20.02 2.92 -12.18
N VAL A 1086 -20.39 3.49 -13.34
CA VAL A 1086 -21.60 3.07 -14.10
C VAL A 1086 -21.37 2.66 -15.56
N GLY A 1087 -20.23 3.02 -16.15
CA GLY A 1087 -19.93 2.83 -17.58
C GLY A 1087 -19.10 1.58 -17.93
N ASN A 1088 -18.32 1.04 -17.00
CA ASN A 1088 -17.46 -0.13 -17.25
C ASN A 1088 -18.30 -1.34 -17.75
N PRO A 1089 -17.98 -1.97 -18.90
CA PRO A 1089 -18.78 -3.02 -19.55
C PRO A 1089 -18.74 -4.40 -18.85
N THR A 1090 -18.89 -4.46 -17.52
CA THR A 1090 -19.02 -5.73 -16.79
C THR A 1090 -20.33 -6.43 -17.15
N SER A 1091 -20.38 -7.76 -17.00
CA SER A 1091 -21.55 -8.57 -17.35
C SER A 1091 -22.81 -8.14 -16.60
N ASN A 1092 -22.69 -7.86 -15.29
CA ASN A 1092 -23.79 -7.36 -14.47
C ASN A 1092 -24.20 -5.92 -14.83
N LYS A 1093 -23.33 -5.09 -15.42
CA LYS A 1093 -23.75 -3.78 -15.92
C LYS A 1093 -24.45 -3.88 -17.28
N ARG A 1094 -23.97 -4.70 -18.22
CA ARG A 1094 -24.67 -4.91 -19.51
C ARG A 1094 -26.03 -5.59 -19.34
N HIS A 1095 -26.07 -6.62 -18.50
CA HIS A 1095 -27.26 -7.43 -18.21
C HIS A 1095 -27.46 -7.52 -16.68
N PRO A 1096 -28.08 -6.50 -16.06
CA PRO A 1096 -28.29 -6.48 -14.61
C PRO A 1096 -29.21 -7.61 -14.15
N ILE A 1097 -28.76 -8.30 -13.10
CA ILE A 1097 -29.48 -9.42 -12.48
C ILE A 1097 -30.20 -8.94 -11.23
N THR A 1098 -29.59 -8.02 -10.46
CA THR A 1098 -30.19 -7.37 -9.30
C THR A 1098 -30.65 -5.94 -9.63
N VAL A 1099 -31.53 -5.39 -8.80
CA VAL A 1099 -31.96 -3.99 -8.91
C VAL A 1099 -30.79 -3.03 -8.69
N VAL A 1100 -29.81 -3.39 -7.84
CA VAL A 1100 -28.62 -2.56 -7.62
C VAL A 1100 -27.72 -2.55 -8.85
N ASP A 1101 -27.53 -3.69 -9.53
CA ASP A 1101 -26.83 -3.70 -10.82
C ASP A 1101 -27.52 -2.76 -11.83
N ALA A 1102 -28.85 -2.77 -11.88
CA ALA A 1102 -29.65 -1.91 -12.76
C ALA A 1102 -29.56 -0.42 -12.38
N GLN A 1103 -29.56 -0.10 -11.09
CA GLN A 1103 -29.34 1.26 -10.54
C GLN A 1103 -27.95 1.83 -10.92
N PHE A 1104 -26.94 0.97 -11.03
CA PHE A 1104 -25.55 1.31 -11.34
C PHE A 1104 -25.11 0.91 -12.77
N SER A 1105 -26.07 0.71 -13.68
CA SER A 1105 -25.83 0.39 -15.09
C SER A 1105 -26.28 1.51 -16.01
N ILE A 1106 -25.35 2.19 -16.68
CA ILE A 1106 -25.75 3.18 -17.70
C ILE A 1106 -26.40 2.51 -18.93
N TYR A 1107 -26.01 1.28 -19.26
CA TYR A 1107 -26.57 0.48 -20.35
C TYR A 1107 -28.07 0.27 -20.17
N TYR A 1108 -28.46 -0.22 -18.99
CA TYR A 1108 -29.85 -0.50 -18.63
C TYR A 1108 -30.68 0.78 -18.57
N GLN A 1109 -30.15 1.81 -17.90
CA GLN A 1109 -30.85 3.08 -17.73
C GLN A 1109 -31.12 3.77 -19.09
N ILE A 1110 -30.16 3.78 -20.01
CA ILE A 1110 -30.36 4.27 -21.39
C ILE A 1110 -31.38 3.40 -22.14
N ALA A 1111 -31.25 2.07 -22.07
CA ALA A 1111 -32.11 1.17 -22.83
C ALA A 1111 -33.58 1.25 -22.39
N VAL A 1112 -33.84 1.31 -21.08
CA VAL A 1112 -35.18 1.52 -20.52
C VAL A 1112 -35.70 2.92 -20.87
N ALA A 1113 -34.89 3.97 -20.69
CA ALA A 1113 -35.30 5.34 -21.02
C ALA A 1113 -35.63 5.53 -22.51
N TRP A 1114 -34.94 4.83 -23.41
CA TRP A 1114 -35.21 4.84 -24.84
C TRP A 1114 -36.50 4.10 -25.21
N LEU A 1115 -36.70 2.89 -24.68
CA LEU A 1115 -37.83 2.02 -25.05
C LEU A 1115 -39.15 2.39 -24.36
N TYR A 1116 -39.07 2.92 -23.13
CA TYR A 1116 -40.21 3.08 -22.22
C TYR A 1116 -40.32 4.49 -21.61
N GLY A 1117 -39.38 5.39 -21.92
CA GLY A 1117 -39.34 6.74 -21.39
C GLY A 1117 -38.72 6.83 -19.99
N ALA A 1118 -38.28 8.02 -19.60
CA ALA A 1118 -37.60 8.25 -18.32
C ALA A 1118 -38.53 8.35 -17.10
N GLN A 1119 -39.83 8.57 -17.28
CA GLN A 1119 -40.79 8.89 -16.20
C GLN A 1119 -41.47 7.65 -15.59
N LEU A 1120 -40.73 6.56 -15.40
CA LEU A 1120 -41.26 5.31 -14.84
C LEU A 1120 -41.26 5.26 -13.29
N GLY A 1121 -40.42 6.08 -12.65
CA GLY A 1121 -40.15 5.97 -11.21
C GLY A 1121 -39.65 4.57 -10.84
N TRP A 1122 -40.08 4.03 -9.69
CA TRP A 1122 -39.64 2.71 -9.22
C TRP A 1122 -40.02 1.55 -10.17
N LYS A 1123 -41.05 1.72 -11.00
CA LYS A 1123 -41.49 0.70 -11.98
C LYS A 1123 -40.44 0.36 -13.04
N ALA A 1124 -39.40 1.19 -13.18
CA ALA A 1124 -38.24 0.86 -14.00
C ALA A 1124 -37.65 -0.52 -13.66
N TYR A 1125 -37.75 -0.95 -12.39
CA TYR A 1125 -37.21 -2.22 -11.90
C TYR A 1125 -38.25 -3.34 -11.76
N ASP A 1126 -39.43 -3.20 -12.38
CA ASP A 1126 -40.39 -4.30 -12.49
C ASP A 1126 -39.71 -5.50 -13.18
N SER A 1127 -39.88 -6.71 -12.62
CA SER A 1127 -39.20 -7.92 -13.10
C SER A 1127 -39.43 -8.23 -14.58
N LYS A 1128 -40.55 -7.76 -15.15
CA LYS A 1128 -40.86 -7.84 -16.58
C LYS A 1128 -39.96 -6.95 -17.45
N LEU A 1129 -39.58 -5.77 -16.98
CA LEU A 1129 -38.66 -4.86 -17.68
C LEU A 1129 -37.20 -5.29 -17.50
N MET A 1130 -36.83 -5.75 -16.30
CA MET A 1130 -35.49 -6.30 -16.05
C MET A 1130 -35.18 -7.53 -16.92
N ALA A 1131 -36.20 -8.37 -17.21
CA ALA A 1131 -36.07 -9.56 -18.07
C ALA A 1131 -36.45 -9.32 -19.53
N ASP A 1132 -36.68 -8.08 -19.97
CA ASP A 1132 -37.11 -7.80 -21.34
C ASP A 1132 -35.98 -7.98 -22.35
N THR A 1133 -36.16 -8.94 -23.26
CA THR A 1133 -35.24 -9.20 -24.37
C THR A 1133 -34.96 -7.95 -25.21
N LYS A 1134 -35.90 -7.01 -25.37
CA LYS A 1134 -35.66 -5.75 -26.09
C LYS A 1134 -34.68 -4.83 -25.37
N VAL A 1135 -34.78 -4.75 -24.03
CA VAL A 1135 -33.85 -3.97 -23.20
C VAL A 1135 -32.45 -4.55 -23.33
N HIS A 1136 -32.30 -5.87 -23.16
CA HIS A 1136 -31.01 -6.54 -23.33
C HIS A 1136 -30.43 -6.41 -24.75
N GLN A 1137 -31.26 -6.51 -25.80
CA GLN A 1137 -30.84 -6.30 -27.20
C GLN A 1137 -30.39 -4.86 -27.48
N LEU A 1138 -30.90 -3.87 -26.74
CA LEU A 1138 -30.47 -2.48 -26.85
C LEU A 1138 -29.21 -2.21 -26.01
N CYS A 1139 -29.07 -2.82 -24.82
CA CYS A 1139 -27.82 -2.78 -24.03
C CYS A 1139 -26.61 -3.19 -24.87
N GLU A 1140 -26.73 -4.24 -25.68
CA GLU A 1140 -25.63 -4.72 -26.54
C GLU A 1140 -25.27 -3.80 -27.71
N ARG A 1141 -26.13 -2.81 -28.02
CA ARG A 1141 -25.86 -1.75 -29.01
C ARG A 1141 -25.29 -0.48 -28.38
N ILE A 1142 -25.14 -0.44 -27.06
CA ILE A 1142 -24.55 0.68 -26.34
C ILE A 1142 -23.05 0.41 -26.16
N GLU A 1143 -22.24 1.32 -26.65
CA GLU A 1143 -20.80 1.41 -26.39
C GLU A 1143 -20.56 2.58 -25.46
N VAL A 1144 -19.87 2.35 -24.34
CA VAL A 1144 -19.54 3.39 -23.37
C VAL A 1144 -18.03 3.58 -23.37
N LEU A 1145 -17.60 4.82 -23.48
CA LEU A 1145 -16.22 5.27 -23.48
C LEU A 1145 -16.03 6.27 -22.32
N HIS A 1146 -14.80 6.40 -21.83
CA HIS A 1146 -14.43 7.52 -20.98
C HIS A 1146 -13.70 8.58 -21.79
N ASP A 1147 -13.86 9.84 -21.41
CA ASP A 1147 -13.23 11.00 -22.04
C ASP A 1147 -12.93 12.03 -20.95
N SER A 1148 -11.65 12.37 -20.78
CA SER A 1148 -11.19 13.30 -19.74
C SER A 1148 -11.59 14.76 -19.99
N SER A 1149 -12.12 15.08 -21.18
CA SER A 1149 -12.65 16.42 -21.50
C SER A 1149 -14.13 16.60 -21.14
N VAL A 1150 -14.82 15.52 -20.82
CA VAL A 1150 -16.26 15.51 -20.45
C VAL A 1150 -16.42 15.91 -18.98
N CYS A 1151 -17.33 16.84 -18.70
CA CYS A 1151 -17.59 17.34 -17.35
C CYS A 1151 -18.04 16.21 -16.39
N ASP A 1152 -17.83 16.34 -15.08
CA ASP A 1152 -17.98 15.22 -14.12
C ASP A 1152 -19.29 14.42 -14.28
N LEU A 1153 -20.45 15.08 -14.26
CA LEU A 1153 -21.77 14.47 -14.46
C LEU A 1153 -22.26 14.53 -15.92
N GLU A 1154 -21.42 14.93 -16.87
CA GLU A 1154 -21.80 14.98 -18.27
C GLU A 1154 -21.91 13.60 -18.90
N ALA A 1155 -22.95 13.44 -19.71
CA ALA A 1155 -23.01 12.39 -20.71
C ALA A 1155 -23.08 13.02 -22.09
N GLN A 1156 -22.29 12.51 -23.03
CA GLN A 1156 -22.48 12.75 -24.46
C GLN A 1156 -23.01 11.47 -25.11
N ILE A 1157 -24.12 11.55 -25.84
CA ILE A 1157 -24.68 10.43 -26.62
C ILE A 1157 -24.61 10.75 -28.11
N GLN A 1158 -23.99 9.85 -28.86
CA GLN A 1158 -23.92 9.84 -30.31
C GLN A 1158 -24.76 8.69 -30.87
N LEU A 1159 -25.75 9.03 -31.69
CA LEU A 1159 -26.71 8.13 -32.30
C LEU A 1159 -26.24 7.69 -33.69
N VAL A 1160 -26.13 6.38 -33.91
CA VAL A 1160 -25.77 5.79 -35.21
C VAL A 1160 -26.95 5.01 -35.79
N GLY A 1161 -27.33 5.37 -37.02
CA GLY A 1161 -28.40 4.71 -37.77
C GLY A 1161 -27.96 3.41 -38.44
N HIS A 1162 -28.92 2.64 -38.97
CA HIS A 1162 -28.67 1.35 -39.62
C HIS A 1162 -27.77 1.41 -40.86
N HIS A 1163 -27.59 2.58 -41.47
CA HIS A 1163 -26.62 2.82 -42.56
C HIS A 1163 -25.20 3.19 -42.07
N GLN A 1164 -24.89 2.96 -40.79
CA GLN A 1164 -23.62 3.31 -40.12
C GLN A 1164 -23.28 4.82 -40.12
N THR A 1165 -24.25 5.68 -40.43
CA THR A 1165 -24.13 7.13 -40.34
C THR A 1165 -24.50 7.64 -38.95
N VAL A 1166 -23.74 8.62 -38.44
CA VAL A 1166 -24.14 9.39 -37.26
C VAL A 1166 -25.35 10.25 -37.62
N LEU A 1167 -26.45 10.10 -36.89
CA LEU A 1167 -27.70 10.84 -37.11
C LEU A 1167 -27.80 12.10 -36.24
N GLU A 1168 -27.30 12.01 -35.00
CA GLU A 1168 -27.28 13.11 -34.04
C GLU A 1168 -26.18 12.87 -32.99
N THR A 1169 -25.68 13.94 -32.38
CA THR A 1169 -24.83 13.87 -31.18
C THR A 1169 -25.27 14.99 -30.24
N ARG A 1170 -25.47 14.66 -28.97
CA ARG A 1170 -25.87 15.60 -27.91
C ARG A 1170 -25.02 15.38 -26.67
N SER A 1171 -24.85 16.42 -25.86
CA SER A 1171 -24.37 16.28 -24.48
C SER A 1171 -25.21 17.07 -23.50
N LEU A 1172 -25.10 16.73 -22.23
CA LEU A 1172 -25.79 17.36 -21.10
C LEU A 1172 -24.88 17.27 -19.87
N CYS A 1173 -24.28 18.40 -19.44
CA CYS A 1173 -23.36 18.44 -18.29
C CYS A 1173 -24.07 18.53 -16.92
N HIS A 1174 -25.24 19.17 -16.88
CA HIS A 1174 -26.00 19.35 -15.63
C HIS A 1174 -27.36 18.64 -15.70
N PRO A 1175 -27.47 17.41 -15.16
CA PRO A 1175 -28.73 16.69 -15.13
C PRO A 1175 -29.75 17.38 -14.22
N LEU A 1176 -31.02 17.16 -14.51
CA LEU A 1176 -32.15 17.66 -13.74
C LEU A 1176 -31.98 17.35 -12.25
N GLY A 1177 -32.04 18.38 -11.40
CA GLY A 1177 -31.73 18.33 -9.97
C GLY A 1177 -30.52 19.17 -9.57
N GLU A 1178 -29.55 19.39 -10.46
CA GLU A 1178 -28.41 20.29 -10.19
C GLU A 1178 -28.88 21.76 -10.13
N VAL A 1179 -28.09 22.64 -9.51
CA VAL A 1179 -28.41 24.08 -9.37
C VAL A 1179 -28.63 24.75 -10.74
N GLN A 1180 -27.90 24.31 -11.77
CA GLN A 1180 -28.01 24.81 -13.14
C GLN A 1180 -29.25 24.28 -13.89
N ASN A 1181 -29.90 23.23 -13.38
CA ASN A 1181 -31.07 22.58 -13.98
C ASN A 1181 -32.02 22.08 -12.86
N PRO A 1182 -32.65 22.99 -12.09
CA PRO A 1182 -33.24 22.67 -10.80
C PRO A 1182 -34.50 21.79 -10.88
N PHE A 1183 -34.64 20.88 -9.92
CA PHE A 1183 -35.86 20.12 -9.69
C PHE A 1183 -36.82 20.95 -8.82
N SER A 1184 -37.93 21.41 -9.38
CA SER A 1184 -38.79 22.41 -8.72
C SER A 1184 -39.60 21.85 -7.54
N HIS A 1185 -39.94 22.72 -6.57
CA HIS A 1185 -40.76 22.39 -5.40
C HIS A 1185 -42.02 21.57 -5.72
N GLU A 1186 -42.73 21.89 -6.81
CA GLU A 1186 -43.93 21.12 -7.21
C GLU A 1186 -43.58 19.70 -7.66
N ARG A 1187 -42.45 19.49 -8.34
CA ARG A 1187 -41.99 18.15 -8.74
C ARG A 1187 -41.50 17.33 -7.56
N VAL A 1188 -40.96 17.96 -6.51
CA VAL A 1188 -40.69 17.31 -5.21
C VAL A 1188 -41.99 16.81 -4.58
N LYS A 1189 -43.03 17.64 -4.54
CA LYS A 1189 -44.36 17.25 -4.05
C LYS A 1189 -45.00 16.15 -4.91
N GLU A 1190 -44.88 16.21 -6.24
CA GLU A 1190 -45.36 15.16 -7.16
C GLU A 1190 -44.65 13.83 -6.92
N LYS A 1191 -43.31 13.84 -6.81
CA LYS A 1191 -42.49 12.66 -6.47
C LYS A 1191 -42.94 12.07 -5.13
N PHE A 1192 -43.05 12.90 -4.08
CA PHE A 1192 -43.53 12.48 -2.76
C PHE A 1192 -44.93 11.84 -2.83
N LYS A 1193 -45.89 12.50 -3.49
CA LYS A 1193 -47.26 11.98 -3.66
C LYS A 1193 -47.27 10.65 -4.42
N SER A 1194 -46.44 10.50 -5.45
CA SER A 1194 -46.34 9.25 -6.22
C SER A 1194 -45.86 8.05 -5.40
N LEU A 1195 -45.05 8.30 -4.35
CA LEU A 1195 -44.48 7.28 -3.47
C LEU A 1195 -45.36 7.01 -2.24
N VAL A 1196 -46.04 8.03 -1.70
CA VAL A 1196 -46.68 7.98 -0.38
C VAL A 1196 -48.21 7.88 -0.43
N VAL A 1197 -48.89 8.44 -1.45
CA VAL A 1197 -50.35 8.28 -1.61
C VAL A 1197 -50.78 6.80 -1.70
N PRO A 1198 -50.04 5.89 -2.38
CA PRO A 1198 -50.38 4.45 -2.37
C PRO A 1198 -50.27 3.78 -1.01
N ILE A 1199 -49.60 4.39 -0.02
CA ILE A 1199 -49.27 3.82 1.28
C ILE A 1199 -50.25 4.31 2.35
N ILE A 1200 -50.46 5.63 2.45
CA ILE A 1200 -51.27 6.26 3.52
C ILE A 1200 -52.46 7.10 3.01
N GLY A 1201 -52.66 7.17 1.68
CA GLY A 1201 -53.73 7.94 1.06
C GLY A 1201 -53.47 9.45 1.00
N SER A 1202 -54.25 10.14 0.18
CA SER A 1202 -54.02 11.56 -0.16
C SER A 1202 -54.13 12.50 1.03
N GLU A 1203 -55.10 12.31 1.93
CA GLU A 1203 -55.32 13.22 3.06
C GLU A 1203 -54.14 13.25 4.03
N ALA A 1204 -53.61 12.08 4.40
CA ALA A 1204 -52.42 11.99 5.26
C ALA A 1204 -51.16 12.51 4.55
N THR A 1205 -51.04 12.26 3.24
CA THR A 1205 -49.95 12.77 2.41
C THR A 1205 -49.90 14.31 2.41
N GLU A 1206 -51.03 15.00 2.19
CA GLU A 1206 -51.08 16.48 2.23
C GLU A 1206 -50.83 17.02 3.66
N LYS A 1207 -51.24 16.30 4.71
CA LYS A 1207 -50.92 16.66 6.10
C LYS A 1207 -49.41 16.64 6.36
N ILE A 1208 -48.68 15.65 5.85
CA ILE A 1208 -47.21 15.58 5.98
C ILE A 1208 -46.54 16.75 5.23
N ILE A 1209 -46.94 17.01 3.99
CA ILE A 1209 -46.41 18.16 3.22
C ILE A 1209 -46.65 19.46 3.98
N SER A 1210 -47.89 19.70 4.41
CA SER A 1210 -48.28 20.90 5.17
C SER A 1210 -47.55 21.00 6.51
N ALA A 1211 -47.29 19.88 7.19
CA ALA A 1211 -46.54 19.87 8.44
C ALA A 1211 -45.07 20.29 8.22
N ILE A 1212 -44.40 19.72 7.21
CA ILE A 1212 -43.00 20.03 6.88
C ILE A 1212 -42.85 21.50 6.49
N GLN A 1213 -43.71 22.01 5.60
CA GLN A 1213 -43.72 23.41 5.15
C GLN A 1213 -44.09 24.45 6.23
N ASN A 1214 -44.29 24.02 7.47
CA ASN A 1214 -44.62 24.90 8.61
C ASN A 1214 -43.72 24.65 9.82
N LEU A 1215 -42.63 23.89 9.68
CA LEU A 1215 -41.71 23.56 10.80
C LEU A 1215 -41.09 24.81 11.45
N ALA A 1216 -40.85 25.87 10.68
CA ALA A 1216 -40.34 27.13 11.20
C ALA A 1216 -41.41 27.97 11.95
N GLN A 1217 -42.71 27.69 11.77
CA GLN A 1217 -43.80 28.62 12.11
C GLN A 1217 -44.83 28.08 13.12
N LYS A 1218 -44.87 26.77 13.38
CA LYS A 1218 -45.88 26.12 14.23
C LYS A 1218 -45.25 25.21 15.29
N GLU A 1219 -45.98 24.98 16.37
CA GLU A 1219 -45.69 23.95 17.40
C GLU A 1219 -45.92 22.51 16.87
N ILE A 1220 -45.41 22.20 15.68
CA ILE A 1220 -45.41 20.84 15.14
C ILE A 1220 -44.14 20.15 15.63
N THR A 1221 -44.29 18.99 16.26
CA THR A 1221 -43.16 18.19 16.74
C THR A 1221 -42.78 17.12 15.72
N ALA A 1222 -41.55 16.62 15.80
CA ALA A 1222 -41.13 15.48 14.97
C ALA A 1222 -42.00 14.22 15.22
N LYS A 1223 -42.58 14.09 16.41
CA LYS A 1223 -43.49 13.01 16.77
C LYS A 1223 -44.84 13.12 16.04
N ASP A 1224 -45.37 14.33 15.86
CA ASP A 1224 -46.59 14.56 15.06
C ASP A 1224 -46.35 14.21 13.60
N LEU A 1225 -45.18 14.61 13.06
CA LEU A 1225 -44.77 14.31 11.69
C LEU A 1225 -44.68 12.81 11.43
N LEU A 1226 -44.00 12.05 12.30
CA LEU A 1226 -43.87 10.60 12.17
C LEU A 1226 -45.18 9.86 12.45
N GLY A 1227 -46.04 10.39 13.32
CA GLY A 1227 -47.37 9.83 13.62
C GLY A 1227 -48.30 9.73 12.40
N PHE A 1228 -48.10 10.57 11.37
CA PHE A 1228 -48.84 10.47 10.11
C PHE A 1228 -48.40 9.31 9.20
N ILE A 1229 -47.25 8.69 9.46
CA ILE A 1229 -46.66 7.62 8.61
C ILE A 1229 -46.28 6.35 9.40
N SER A 1230 -46.64 6.31 10.69
CA SER A 1230 -46.35 5.21 11.62
C SER A 1230 -47.39 4.09 11.64
N THR A 1231 -48.46 4.18 10.84
CA THR A 1231 -49.54 3.16 10.85
C THR A 1231 -49.04 1.84 10.25
N PRO A 1232 -49.10 0.71 10.99
CA PRO A 1232 -48.79 -0.59 10.42
C PRO A 1232 -49.81 -0.95 9.34
N ILE A 1233 -49.34 -1.15 8.12
CA ILE A 1233 -50.18 -1.69 7.05
C ILE A 1233 -50.31 -3.20 7.30
N ALA A 1234 -51.55 -3.68 7.46
CA ALA A 1234 -51.80 -5.11 7.61
C ALA A 1234 -51.33 -5.87 6.36
N ASP A 1235 -50.64 -6.99 6.55
CA ASP A 1235 -50.13 -7.82 5.44
C ASP A 1235 -51.27 -8.22 4.47
N THR A 1236 -51.15 -7.77 3.21
CA THR A 1236 -51.99 -8.16 2.06
C THR A 1236 -51.19 -8.93 1.04
#